data_AF-A0A1Q3MJH5-F1
#
_entry.id   AF-A0A1Q3MJH5-F1
#
_cell.length_a   1.000
_cell.length_b   1.000
_cell.length_c   1.000
_cell.angle_alpha   90.00
_cell.angle_beta   90.00
_cell.angle_gamma   90.00
#
_symmetry.space_group_name_H-M   'P 1'
#
loop_
_entity.id
_entity.type
_entity.pdbx_description
1 polymer ?
#
loop_
_entity_poly.entity_id
_entity_poly.type
_entity_poly.pdbx_seq_one_letter_code
_entity_poly.pdbx_strand_id
1 'polypeptide(L)'
;MIYRMGASAIVMKRTKRSGQTLIIALLILGVLLILGFVFLGLISRNITTANRARQRSVANDLAEAGIRYAHGQLLTNPLAADWRPQPTVPVGYDPVTYPAYPHFLGGVPRDPDYALLRPAPLPGDPGFGTDLGGPDGLGAYSRIEFEAGRALTRVHYGPSDANIFVQNPNGALRNPGQAKNFMIIEAVGKPGKINPNDPTTASDARGEKERAQSRKLIAFASIGLTEQAFFVTNKDRVSRAIEIGSPTESGLQFYDGNGSVPPDATVHIKTQFGGSQILPDLNGGTSGAAVPYGASMYFNGDVVVHGDVTANMNRYFGDSINVAGTIIGADNNAVLRVNGATVDIGTGNWIPMGGVMTNPAGTLDSQSSQYSTVSGMVRDGVPSADGAGNPRGARYKEPSSFLASDPVSHEGIYRQAARDSGVVGPVSNTGAFGYGRSVYVNNISDVQNRTDESGRMSVGTAESLVYDWLNPNNEQANSGWQGAFYVPRGAYVQLVPDGFIILRDSRAPASERTWRNPDGTDTGNSVNRYRIVRSGTGKLYIANSYTPFGGGININTATPAQVAAAGQEFTGLLYFEGNVRVRGAIPTDVQLTLVSGGTIYVEGSITKGISRTQAAFDQTGALGERINTSSRSMLMLAAKDFVAVNTSQFTGMPPTQIIEEVNDLPNAIETNPIRMRRTQSADYPSSYTFRSEYLLNPDSGNPANPSTWKPYAYTYEEFSSSLPIGTGLMLMHTMDDGPASNTFISLDVNYGLTAPGREDWQYLFDLNRTPAVAPVNLFDPYQRNNASDFLPYSTAGFFENGYGAAQQDRGKIYGLGSESWQRFAKFETTFFPISQSNGVGAAYTTFPLIPTPAEHGTYQLLAQETNEFNIRFNDLGFNASNDYLIARAAMVPNDVRIEASMYAEDGSFFVIPGPWFNPNPNDRRDAYLQRVTAVGVAEAQAERYEDYGSGPMTPFYGEPIDVRVSILGSVSQNMPVPMSQQVEWQKKWGWIPRVIGDARTPGGANIQIPKQHVPVGYDLSSDLYVPNFVITYDPVLGSGRAWNPVNPSPFSPANPAVRSDDQGRMLAPMPRLPVSPSLAYFGEVNQ
;
A
#
# COMPACT_ATOMS: atom_id res chain seq x y z
N MET A 1 10.03 -111.77 37.09
CA MET A 1 11.36 -112.16 37.61
C MET A 1 11.34 -111.94 39.11
N ILE A 2 11.27 -113.05 39.85
CA ILE A 2 11.69 -113.32 41.25
C ILE A 2 11.44 -112.20 42.30
N TYR A 3 10.39 -112.23 43.14
CA TYR A 3 10.07 -113.02 44.36
C TYR A 3 10.71 -112.58 45.71
N ARG A 4 9.82 -112.27 46.68
CA ARG A 4 9.81 -112.61 48.14
C ARG A 4 10.89 -112.00 49.05
N MET A 5 10.66 -111.66 50.33
CA MET A 5 9.71 -112.10 51.40
C MET A 5 9.22 -110.85 52.18
N GLY A 6 8.00 -110.71 52.73
CA GLY A 6 7.32 -111.51 53.77
C GLY A 6 7.80 -111.05 55.17
N ALA A 7 7.00 -110.62 56.16
CA ALA A 7 5.57 -110.80 56.43
C ALA A 7 5.05 -109.88 57.58
N SER A 8 3.73 -109.85 57.73
CA SER A 8 2.94 -109.95 58.98
C SER A 8 1.94 -108.82 59.27
N ALA A 9 0.73 -109.25 59.65
CA ALA A 9 -0.54 -108.51 59.69
C ALA A 9 -0.77 -107.77 61.02
N ILE A 10 -1.64 -106.74 61.02
CA ILE A 10 -2.50 -106.31 62.15
C ILE A 10 -3.67 -105.44 61.60
N VAL A 11 -4.87 -105.70 62.12
CA VAL A 11 -6.12 -104.94 61.91
C VAL A 11 -6.06 -103.58 62.63
N MET A 12 -6.46 -102.47 61.98
CA MET A 12 -6.80 -101.23 62.71
C MET A 12 -7.87 -100.35 62.02
N LYS A 13 -8.95 -100.12 62.77
CA LYS A 13 -9.77 -98.91 62.97
C LYS A 13 -9.84 -97.82 61.87
N ARG A 14 -11.10 -97.54 61.48
CA ARG A 14 -11.60 -96.33 60.81
C ARG A 14 -11.08 -95.04 61.49
N THR A 15 -10.30 -94.23 60.77
CA THR A 15 -9.92 -92.86 61.18
C THR A 15 -10.65 -91.82 60.32
N LYS A 16 -11.37 -90.90 60.97
CA LYS A 16 -11.95 -89.71 60.35
C LYS A 16 -10.80 -88.81 59.85
N ARG A 17 -10.82 -88.46 58.56
CA ARG A 17 -9.91 -87.48 57.94
C ARG A 17 -10.30 -86.07 58.37
N SER A 18 -9.48 -85.46 59.23
CA SER A 18 -9.47 -84.02 59.51
C SER A 18 -8.09 -83.51 59.09
N GLY A 19 -8.04 -82.58 58.13
CA GLY A 19 -6.79 -82.00 57.58
C GLY A 19 -6.87 -81.56 56.11
N GLN A 20 -7.74 -82.15 55.29
CA GLN A 20 -7.84 -81.85 53.85
C GLN A 20 -8.58 -80.53 53.55
N THR A 21 -9.55 -80.15 54.39
CA THR A 21 -10.31 -78.89 54.28
C THR A 21 -9.43 -77.66 54.56
N LEU A 22 -8.43 -77.78 55.45
CA LEU A 22 -7.55 -76.68 55.83
C LEU A 22 -6.60 -76.29 54.69
N ILE A 23 -6.04 -77.28 53.98
CA ILE A 23 -5.13 -77.04 52.84
C ILE A 23 -5.87 -76.41 51.66
N ILE A 24 -7.10 -76.86 51.38
CA ILE A 24 -7.96 -76.25 50.36
C ILE A 24 -8.34 -74.81 50.75
N ALA A 25 -8.66 -74.55 52.03
CA ALA A 25 -8.94 -73.20 52.51
C ALA A 25 -7.74 -72.26 52.39
N LEU A 26 -6.52 -72.72 52.66
CA LEU A 26 -5.28 -71.95 52.54
C LEU A 26 -4.91 -71.63 51.07
N LEU A 27 -5.09 -72.59 50.16
CA LEU A 27 -4.91 -72.36 48.72
C LEU A 27 -5.95 -71.36 48.17
N ILE A 28 -7.22 -71.49 48.58
CA ILE A 28 -8.27 -70.54 48.21
C ILE A 28 -7.95 -69.14 48.75
N LEU A 29 -7.48 -69.03 50.00
CA LEU A 29 -7.10 -67.75 50.59
C LEU A 29 -5.89 -67.12 49.87
N GLY A 30 -4.90 -67.92 49.48
CA GLY A 30 -3.75 -67.46 48.68
C GLY A 30 -4.14 -66.99 47.28
N VAL A 31 -5.02 -67.71 46.59
CA VAL A 31 -5.55 -67.31 45.27
C VAL A 31 -6.40 -66.03 45.38
N LEU A 32 -7.24 -65.91 46.41
CA LEU A 32 -8.02 -64.69 46.68
C LEU A 32 -7.14 -63.48 46.98
N LEU A 33 -6.01 -63.67 47.67
CA LEU A 33 -5.05 -62.60 47.98
C LEU A 33 -4.31 -62.11 46.71
N ILE A 34 -3.91 -63.04 45.83
CA ILE A 34 -3.33 -62.68 44.52
C ILE A 34 -4.36 -61.96 43.63
N LEU A 35 -5.59 -62.45 43.56
CA LEU A 35 -6.69 -61.77 42.86
C LEU A 35 -6.98 -60.37 43.44
N GLY A 36 -6.90 -60.22 44.76
CA GLY A 36 -7.02 -58.92 45.45
C GLY A 36 -5.93 -57.93 45.05
N PHE A 37 -4.67 -58.37 44.95
CA PHE A 37 -3.57 -57.52 44.49
C PHE A 37 -3.67 -57.15 43.00
N VAL A 38 -4.08 -58.09 42.14
CA VAL A 38 -4.31 -57.80 40.71
C VAL A 38 -5.46 -56.79 40.55
N PHE A 39 -6.54 -56.94 41.32
CA PHE A 39 -7.67 -56.01 41.32
C PHE A 39 -7.27 -54.61 41.81
N LEU A 40 -6.50 -54.51 42.89
CA LEU A 40 -5.92 -53.24 43.37
C LEU A 40 -5.01 -52.60 42.32
N GLY A 41 -4.20 -53.39 41.63
CA GLY A 41 -3.35 -52.93 40.53
C GLY A 41 -4.16 -52.39 39.35
N LEU A 42 -5.25 -53.06 38.97
CA LEU A 42 -6.17 -52.60 37.92
C LEU A 42 -6.92 -51.33 38.32
N ILE A 43 -7.39 -51.22 39.56
CA ILE A 43 -8.02 -49.99 40.08
C ILE A 43 -7.03 -48.83 40.06
N SER A 44 -5.82 -49.03 40.58
CA SER A 44 -4.77 -47.99 40.59
C SER A 44 -4.43 -47.53 39.17
N ARG A 45 -4.30 -48.46 38.22
CA ARG A 45 -4.08 -48.14 36.80
C ARG A 45 -5.25 -47.39 36.18
N ASN A 46 -6.49 -47.77 36.48
CA ASN A 46 -7.69 -47.10 35.97
C ASN A 46 -7.85 -45.69 36.56
N ILE A 47 -7.60 -45.51 37.87
CA ILE A 47 -7.62 -44.19 38.53
C ILE A 47 -6.53 -43.28 37.94
N THR A 48 -5.31 -43.79 37.77
CA THR A 48 -4.21 -42.98 37.18
C THR A 48 -4.47 -42.65 35.71
N THR A 49 -5.06 -43.55 34.93
CA THR A 49 -5.44 -43.31 33.53
C THR A 49 -6.60 -42.29 33.44
N ALA A 50 -7.62 -42.43 34.28
CA ALA A 50 -8.75 -41.49 34.35
C ALA A 50 -8.31 -40.09 34.81
N ASN A 51 -7.42 -40.00 35.80
CA ASN A 51 -6.86 -38.72 36.25
C ASN A 51 -6.02 -38.05 35.15
N ARG A 52 -5.20 -38.81 34.42
CA ARG A 52 -4.45 -38.28 33.27
C ARG A 52 -5.36 -37.81 32.14
N ALA A 53 -6.43 -38.56 31.85
CA ALA A 53 -7.42 -38.16 30.84
C ALA A 53 -8.13 -36.86 31.24
N ARG A 54 -8.56 -36.75 32.51
CA ARG A 54 -9.15 -35.52 33.07
C ARG A 54 -8.19 -34.34 32.99
N GLN A 55 -6.93 -34.52 33.40
CA GLN A 55 -5.91 -33.47 33.35
C GLN A 55 -5.59 -33.02 31.92
N ARG A 56 -5.56 -33.95 30.94
CA ARG A 56 -5.38 -33.61 29.53
C ARG A 56 -6.57 -32.83 28.97
N SER A 57 -7.80 -33.19 29.36
CA SER A 57 -9.00 -32.43 28.99
C SER A 57 -8.91 -31.01 29.54
N VAL A 58 -8.62 -30.86 30.84
CA VAL A 58 -8.46 -29.53 31.47
C VAL A 58 -7.32 -28.74 30.80
N ALA A 59 -6.20 -29.38 30.47
CA ALA A 59 -5.10 -28.73 29.77
C ALA A 59 -5.50 -28.27 28.36
N ASN A 60 -6.31 -29.05 27.64
CA ASN A 60 -6.85 -28.65 26.35
C ASN A 60 -7.79 -27.45 26.49
N ASP A 61 -8.72 -27.49 27.44
CA ASP A 61 -9.67 -26.41 27.69
C ASP A 61 -8.94 -25.12 28.12
N LEU A 62 -7.89 -25.22 28.93
CA LEU A 62 -7.04 -24.09 29.33
C LEU A 62 -6.24 -23.53 28.15
N ALA A 63 -5.71 -24.39 27.28
CA ALA A 63 -4.99 -23.94 26.08
C ALA A 63 -5.94 -23.20 25.12
N GLU A 64 -7.15 -23.74 24.92
CA GLU A 64 -8.19 -23.09 24.13
C GLU A 64 -8.63 -21.75 24.74
N ALA A 65 -8.82 -21.70 26.06
CA ALA A 65 -9.13 -20.46 26.78
C ALA A 65 -8.03 -19.41 26.62
N GLY A 66 -6.75 -19.81 26.64
CA GLY A 66 -5.62 -18.93 26.35
C GLY A 66 -5.67 -18.34 24.94
N ILE A 67 -5.96 -19.15 23.92
CA ILE A 67 -6.11 -18.69 22.53
C ILE A 67 -7.28 -17.71 22.42
N ARG A 68 -8.46 -18.07 22.96
CA ARG A 68 -9.66 -17.22 22.91
C ARG A 68 -9.45 -15.89 23.62
N TYR A 69 -8.73 -15.89 24.76
CA TYR A 69 -8.35 -14.67 25.45
C TYR A 69 -7.46 -13.77 24.58
N ALA A 70 -6.39 -14.32 24.01
CA ALA A 70 -5.47 -13.55 23.17
C ALA A 70 -6.17 -13.02 21.90
N HIS A 71 -7.00 -13.84 21.25
CA HIS A 71 -7.78 -13.40 20.09
C HIS A 71 -8.77 -12.30 20.46
N GLY A 72 -9.46 -12.42 21.59
CA GLY A 72 -10.33 -11.36 22.10
C GLY A 72 -9.59 -10.03 22.32
N GLN A 73 -8.36 -10.08 22.87
CA GLN A 73 -7.53 -8.88 23.03
C GLN A 73 -7.12 -8.26 21.68
N LEU A 74 -6.82 -9.06 20.65
CA LEU A 74 -6.53 -8.55 19.31
C LEU A 74 -7.73 -7.82 18.68
N LEU A 75 -8.96 -8.16 19.09
CA LEU A 75 -10.20 -7.59 18.55
C LEU A 75 -10.67 -6.34 19.30
N THR A 76 -10.53 -6.30 20.62
CA THR A 76 -11.12 -5.24 21.45
C THR A 76 -10.11 -4.24 22.02
N ASN A 77 -8.82 -4.58 22.04
CA ASN A 77 -7.80 -3.70 22.59
C ASN A 77 -7.45 -2.57 21.61
N PRO A 78 -7.25 -1.31 22.07
CA PRO A 78 -6.74 -0.20 21.25
C PRO A 78 -5.44 -0.46 20.49
N LEU A 79 -4.64 -1.44 20.90
CA LEU A 79 -3.42 -1.85 20.20
C LEU A 79 -3.69 -2.77 19.00
N ALA A 80 -4.87 -3.39 18.91
CA ALA A 80 -5.27 -4.30 17.82
C ALA A 80 -4.18 -5.33 17.48
N ALA A 81 -3.76 -5.47 16.21
CA ALA A 81 -2.71 -6.40 15.78
C ALA A 81 -1.34 -6.20 16.48
N ASP A 82 -1.07 -5.03 17.07
CA ASP A 82 0.16 -4.78 17.83
C ASP A 82 0.09 -5.30 19.28
N TRP A 83 -1.08 -5.72 19.76
CA TRP A 83 -1.21 -6.21 21.12
C TRP A 83 -0.36 -7.46 21.35
N ARG A 84 0.40 -7.45 22.45
CA ARG A 84 1.18 -8.59 22.93
C ARG A 84 0.94 -8.75 24.43
N PRO A 85 0.83 -9.99 24.94
CA PRO A 85 0.76 -10.18 26.37
C PRO A 85 2.10 -9.78 27.01
N GLN A 86 2.03 -9.16 28.19
CA GLN A 86 3.22 -8.77 28.95
C GLN A 86 3.97 -10.02 29.42
N PRO A 87 5.28 -10.16 29.15
CA PRO A 87 6.04 -11.34 29.57
C PRO A 87 5.96 -11.53 31.09
N THR A 88 5.67 -12.76 31.53
CA THR A 88 5.64 -13.07 32.96
C THR A 88 7.05 -13.33 33.45
N VAL A 89 7.48 -12.58 34.46
CA VAL A 89 8.77 -12.79 35.11
C VAL A 89 8.75 -14.16 35.84
N PRO A 90 9.71 -15.06 35.58
CA PRO A 90 9.75 -16.36 36.26
C PRO A 90 9.89 -16.23 37.78
N VAL A 91 9.27 -17.13 38.54
CA VAL A 91 9.35 -17.13 40.00
C VAL A 91 10.80 -17.39 40.47
N GLY A 92 11.32 -16.50 41.32
CA GLY A 92 12.69 -16.57 41.84
C GLY A 92 13.75 -16.02 40.88
N TYR A 93 13.35 -15.38 39.78
CA TYR A 93 14.24 -14.65 38.88
C TYR A 93 14.48 -13.22 39.40
N ASP A 94 15.75 -12.88 39.66
CA ASP A 94 16.18 -11.52 39.96
C ASP A 94 17.03 -10.99 38.78
N PRO A 95 16.52 -10.00 38.01
CA PRO A 95 17.23 -9.45 36.86
C PRO A 95 18.50 -8.68 37.22
N VAL A 96 18.69 -8.28 38.50
CA VAL A 96 19.87 -7.53 38.96
C VAL A 96 20.99 -8.47 39.38
N THR A 97 20.66 -9.62 39.97
CA THR A 97 21.64 -10.56 40.56
C THR A 97 22.08 -11.67 39.58
N TYR A 98 21.28 -12.04 38.58
CA TYR A 98 21.61 -13.10 37.62
C TYR A 98 21.42 -12.65 36.15
N PRO A 99 22.35 -11.85 35.61
CA PRO A 99 22.23 -11.27 34.26
C PRO A 99 22.59 -12.25 33.11
N ALA A 100 23.16 -13.43 33.37
CA ALA A 100 23.56 -14.38 32.34
C ALA A 100 23.26 -15.82 32.75
N TYR A 101 22.76 -16.63 31.80
CA TYR A 101 22.62 -18.10 31.81
C TYR A 101 22.76 -18.78 33.19
N PRO A 102 21.67 -19.22 33.86
CA PRO A 102 21.76 -19.90 35.14
C PRO A 102 22.17 -21.36 34.92
N HIS A 103 23.42 -21.60 34.55
CA HIS A 103 23.92 -22.98 34.42
C HIS A 103 25.18 -23.31 35.21
N PHE A 104 25.83 -22.37 35.90
CA PHE A 104 27.09 -22.70 36.58
C PHE A 104 27.27 -22.28 38.04
N LEU A 105 26.31 -21.62 38.70
CA LEU A 105 26.37 -21.38 40.15
C LEU A 105 25.02 -21.67 40.84
N GLY A 106 24.74 -22.96 41.05
CA GLY A 106 24.01 -23.46 42.22
C GLY A 106 22.52 -23.15 42.44
N GLY A 107 21.86 -22.31 41.63
CA GLY A 107 20.43 -22.00 41.77
C GLY A 107 19.64 -22.32 40.50
N VAL A 108 19.03 -23.51 40.41
CA VAL A 108 18.06 -23.79 39.34
C VAL A 108 16.82 -22.92 39.59
N PRO A 109 16.33 -22.14 38.61
CA PRO A 109 15.07 -21.42 38.72
C PRO A 109 13.96 -22.38 39.13
N ARG A 110 13.27 -22.05 40.22
CA ARG A 110 12.24 -22.89 40.87
C ARG A 110 10.90 -22.91 40.14
N ASP A 111 10.78 -22.18 39.04
CA ASP A 111 9.53 -22.08 38.29
C ASP A 111 9.33 -23.30 37.36
N PRO A 112 8.24 -24.09 37.50
CA PRO A 112 7.97 -25.22 36.60
C PRO A 112 7.67 -24.80 35.15
N ASP A 113 7.44 -23.51 34.88
CA ASP A 113 7.23 -22.93 33.56
C ASP A 113 8.49 -22.21 33.02
N TYR A 114 9.62 -22.24 33.72
CA TYR A 114 10.79 -21.43 33.40
C TYR A 114 11.22 -21.51 31.93
N ALA A 115 11.23 -22.70 31.34
CA ALA A 115 11.62 -22.89 29.93
C ALA A 115 10.74 -22.12 28.93
N LEU A 116 9.45 -21.91 29.26
CA LEU A 116 8.50 -21.15 28.44
C LEU A 116 8.54 -19.65 28.76
N LEU A 117 8.80 -19.29 30.02
CA LEU A 117 8.87 -17.90 30.50
C LEU A 117 10.25 -17.25 30.35
N ARG A 118 11.24 -17.99 29.86
CA ARG A 118 12.63 -17.53 29.76
C ARG A 118 12.69 -16.19 28.99
N PRO A 119 13.23 -15.11 29.58
CA PRO A 119 13.39 -13.84 28.87
C PRO A 119 14.48 -13.92 27.79
N ALA A 120 14.51 -12.91 26.91
CA ALA A 120 15.61 -12.74 25.95
C ALA A 120 16.95 -12.54 26.68
N PRO A 121 18.09 -12.92 26.07
CA PRO A 121 19.42 -12.57 26.56
C PRO A 121 19.60 -11.05 26.67
N LEU A 122 20.47 -10.59 27.57
CA LEU A 122 20.74 -9.17 27.76
C LEU A 122 21.75 -8.62 26.74
N PRO A 123 21.82 -7.29 26.52
CA PRO A 123 22.85 -6.68 25.69
C PRO A 123 24.26 -7.11 26.14
N GLY A 124 25.00 -7.80 25.26
CA GLY A 124 26.35 -8.34 25.55
C GLY A 124 26.42 -9.87 25.67
N ASP A 125 25.28 -10.57 25.74
CA ASP A 125 25.25 -12.03 25.75
C ASP A 125 25.32 -12.65 24.34
N PRO A 126 25.91 -13.86 24.19
CA PRO A 126 25.80 -14.64 22.96
C PRO A 126 24.32 -14.91 22.64
N GLY A 127 23.87 -14.47 21.47
CA GLY A 127 22.48 -14.60 21.02
C GLY A 127 21.63 -13.33 21.19
N PHE A 128 22.14 -12.26 21.80
CA PHE A 128 21.45 -10.97 21.88
C PHE A 128 21.01 -10.47 20.49
N GLY A 129 19.71 -10.15 20.36
CA GLY A 129 19.11 -9.72 19.09
C GLY A 129 18.70 -10.86 18.13
N THR A 130 19.09 -12.10 18.41
CA THR A 130 18.71 -13.30 17.64
C THR A 130 17.83 -14.27 18.42
N ASP A 131 17.98 -14.30 19.75
CA ASP A 131 17.16 -15.08 20.67
C ASP A 131 16.25 -14.12 21.46
N LEU A 132 14.93 -14.24 21.28
CA LEU A 132 13.94 -13.41 21.96
C LEU A 132 13.42 -14.03 23.27
N GLY A 133 14.00 -15.15 23.71
CA GLY A 133 13.54 -15.91 24.86
C GLY A 133 12.63 -17.09 24.48
N GLY A 134 12.08 -17.76 25.50
CA GLY A 134 11.30 -18.99 25.34
C GLY A 134 12.16 -20.20 24.92
N PRO A 135 11.54 -21.34 24.61
CA PRO A 135 12.25 -22.60 24.31
C PRO A 135 12.84 -22.65 22.90
N ASP A 136 12.34 -21.83 21.98
CA ASP A 136 12.64 -21.82 20.54
C ASP A 136 13.22 -20.49 20.05
N GLY A 137 13.44 -19.53 20.95
CA GLY A 137 14.01 -18.22 20.64
C GLY A 137 13.03 -17.23 19.98
N LEU A 138 11.75 -17.60 19.84
CA LEU A 138 10.73 -16.75 19.20
C LEU A 138 10.03 -15.79 20.19
N GLY A 139 10.41 -15.82 21.47
CA GLY A 139 9.83 -14.96 22.50
C GLY A 139 9.34 -15.73 23.72
N ALA A 140 9.39 -15.09 24.89
CA ALA A 140 8.81 -15.63 26.12
C ALA A 140 7.28 -15.73 26.04
N TYR A 141 6.73 -16.77 26.68
CA TYR A 141 5.29 -16.89 26.93
C TYR A 141 4.86 -16.00 28.13
N SER A 142 3.58 -15.68 28.19
CA SER A 142 2.94 -14.98 29.31
C SER A 142 1.95 -15.89 30.01
N ARG A 143 1.96 -15.90 31.34
CA ARG A 143 1.04 -16.67 32.17
C ARG A 143 -0.28 -15.93 32.35
N ILE A 144 -1.37 -16.58 31.95
CA ILE A 144 -2.75 -16.14 32.18
C ILE A 144 -3.38 -17.13 33.17
N GLU A 145 -3.81 -16.64 34.32
CA GLU A 145 -4.39 -17.46 35.38
C GLU A 145 -5.89 -17.65 35.16
N PHE A 146 -6.35 -18.90 35.24
CA PHE A 146 -7.75 -19.30 35.21
C PHE A 146 -8.11 -20.02 36.52
N GLU A 147 -9.39 -20.31 36.77
CA GLU A 147 -9.81 -20.97 38.01
C GLU A 147 -9.16 -22.36 38.19
N ALA A 148 -9.15 -23.18 37.14
CA ALA A 148 -8.68 -24.57 37.17
C ALA A 148 -7.17 -24.74 36.88
N GLY A 149 -6.46 -23.67 36.55
CA GLY A 149 -5.04 -23.72 36.18
C GLY A 149 -4.60 -22.48 35.43
N ARG A 150 -3.60 -22.61 34.56
CA ARG A 150 -2.99 -21.50 33.83
C ARG A 150 -2.81 -21.81 32.35
N ALA A 151 -2.87 -20.79 31.50
CA ALA A 151 -2.46 -20.87 30.11
C ALA A 151 -1.21 -20.01 29.89
N LEU A 152 -0.17 -20.61 29.34
CA LEU A 152 1.03 -19.89 28.90
C LEU A 152 0.80 -19.52 27.44
N THR A 153 0.61 -18.23 27.16
CA THR A 153 0.20 -17.73 25.85
C THR A 153 1.26 -16.82 25.24
N ARG A 154 1.50 -16.99 23.94
CA ARG A 154 2.39 -16.17 23.12
C ARG A 154 1.67 -15.73 21.86
N VAL A 155 1.87 -14.47 21.49
CA VAL A 155 1.37 -13.89 20.24
C VAL A 155 2.55 -13.34 19.47
N HIS A 156 2.68 -13.71 18.21
CA HIS A 156 3.75 -13.27 17.33
C HIS A 156 3.28 -13.17 15.88
N TYR A 157 4.07 -12.52 15.02
CA TYR A 157 3.71 -12.26 13.63
C TYR A 157 4.45 -13.24 12.70
N GLY A 158 3.72 -14.02 11.90
CA GLY A 158 4.18 -15.25 11.23
C GLY A 158 5.51 -15.21 10.47
N PRO A 159 5.93 -14.11 9.81
CA PRO A 159 7.26 -14.04 9.19
C PRO A 159 8.43 -14.06 10.20
N SER A 160 8.15 -14.02 11.51
CA SER A 160 9.19 -14.16 12.52
C SER A 160 9.75 -15.57 12.61
N ASP A 161 9.04 -16.57 12.08
CA ASP A 161 9.23 -17.95 12.52
C ASP A 161 10.31 -18.73 11.76
N ALA A 162 10.57 -18.43 10.48
CA ALA A 162 11.52 -19.21 9.68
C ALA A 162 12.16 -18.45 8.51
N ASN A 163 13.39 -18.88 8.15
CA ASN A 163 14.01 -18.52 6.88
C ASN A 163 13.33 -19.29 5.74
N ILE A 164 12.66 -18.61 4.81
CA ILE A 164 11.97 -19.30 3.70
C ILE A 164 12.87 -19.57 2.48
N PHE A 165 14.14 -19.17 2.52
CA PHE A 165 15.12 -19.34 1.44
C PHE A 165 16.25 -20.32 1.77
N VAL A 166 15.96 -21.33 2.58
CA VAL A 166 16.86 -22.46 2.82
C VAL A 166 16.17 -23.74 2.40
N GLN A 167 16.92 -24.71 1.88
CA GLN A 167 16.37 -25.99 1.41
C GLN A 167 15.56 -26.73 2.48
N ASN A 168 15.87 -26.52 3.77
CA ASN A 168 15.12 -27.05 4.91
C ASN A 168 14.87 -25.93 5.93
N PRO A 169 13.70 -25.25 5.89
CA PRO A 169 13.36 -24.24 6.88
C PRO A 169 13.22 -24.88 8.27
N ASN A 170 14.00 -24.42 9.25
CA ASN A 170 13.83 -24.80 10.64
C ASN A 170 12.59 -24.11 11.23
N GLY A 171 11.70 -24.85 11.89
CA GLY A 171 10.51 -24.28 12.55
C GLY A 171 9.37 -25.29 12.72
N ALA A 172 8.31 -24.90 13.44
CA ALA A 172 7.13 -25.74 13.67
C ALA A 172 6.19 -25.84 12.45
N LEU A 173 6.41 -25.03 11.41
CA LEU A 173 5.56 -24.93 10.22
C LEU A 173 6.20 -25.65 9.03
N ARG A 174 5.44 -26.54 8.38
CA ARG A 174 5.91 -27.27 7.19
C ARG A 174 6.16 -26.37 5.99
N ASN A 175 5.29 -25.37 5.78
CA ASN A 175 5.36 -24.41 4.68
C ASN A 175 5.29 -22.98 5.22
N PRO A 176 6.40 -22.45 5.79
CA PRO A 176 6.40 -21.10 6.39
C PRO A 176 6.03 -20.00 5.39
N GLY A 177 6.34 -20.19 4.10
CA GLY A 177 5.96 -19.27 3.02
C GLY A 177 4.44 -19.09 2.84
N GLN A 178 3.60 -20.03 3.30
CA GLN A 178 2.14 -19.92 3.29
C GLN A 178 1.58 -19.25 4.55
N ALA A 179 2.34 -19.24 5.64
CA ALA A 179 1.94 -18.67 6.92
C ALA A 179 2.45 -17.25 7.16
N LYS A 180 3.21 -16.71 6.21
CA LYS A 180 3.89 -15.40 6.28
C LYS A 180 2.96 -14.21 6.57
N ASN A 181 1.66 -14.28 6.34
CA ASN A 181 0.80 -13.09 6.50
C ASN A 181 -0.05 -13.10 7.78
N PHE A 182 0.09 -14.12 8.64
CA PHE A 182 -0.81 -14.33 9.78
C PHE A 182 -0.22 -13.88 11.11
N MET A 183 -1.12 -13.51 12.03
CA MET A 183 -0.84 -13.47 13.45
C MET A 183 -0.93 -14.88 14.01
N ILE A 184 0.13 -15.34 14.69
CA ILE A 184 0.18 -16.67 15.29
C ILE A 184 -0.03 -16.53 16.79
N ILE A 185 -0.97 -17.32 17.30
CA ILE A 185 -1.28 -17.42 18.72
C ILE A 185 -0.94 -18.85 19.15
N GLU A 186 -0.09 -18.96 20.16
CA GLU A 186 0.24 -20.24 20.76
C GLU A 186 -0.16 -20.23 22.23
N ALA A 187 -0.78 -21.31 22.68
CA ALA A 187 -1.12 -21.47 24.08
C ALA A 187 -0.75 -22.88 24.57
N VAL A 188 -0.14 -22.93 25.75
CA VAL A 188 0.14 -24.16 26.49
C VAL A 188 -0.69 -24.16 27.75
N GLY A 189 -1.72 -25.02 27.79
CA GLY A 189 -2.56 -25.20 28.96
C GLY A 189 -1.90 -26.11 29.98
N LYS A 190 -1.88 -25.68 31.25
CA LYS A 190 -1.32 -26.42 32.38
C LYS A 190 -2.29 -26.39 33.57
N PRO A 191 -2.75 -27.56 34.06
CA PRO A 191 -3.58 -27.63 35.27
C PRO A 191 -2.81 -27.12 36.51
N GLY A 192 -3.53 -26.50 37.44
CA GLY A 192 -2.98 -26.00 38.70
C GLY A 192 -2.38 -24.59 38.63
N LYS A 193 -2.44 -23.86 39.76
CA LYS A 193 -1.91 -22.50 39.93
C LYS A 193 -0.53 -22.52 40.57
N ILE A 194 0.30 -21.54 40.25
CA ILE A 194 1.60 -21.35 40.91
C ILE A 194 1.43 -20.27 41.97
N ASN A 195 1.80 -20.59 43.22
CA ASN A 195 1.84 -19.63 44.30
C ASN A 195 3.31 -19.30 44.61
N PRO A 196 3.76 -18.05 44.37
CA PRO A 196 5.15 -17.65 44.62
C PRO A 196 5.61 -17.86 46.08
N ASN A 197 4.68 -17.90 47.03
CA ASN A 197 4.95 -18.08 48.46
C ASN A 197 4.83 -19.54 48.92
N ASP A 198 4.44 -20.46 48.04
CA ASP A 198 4.29 -21.89 48.35
C ASP A 198 5.40 -22.71 47.66
N PRO A 199 6.40 -23.21 48.41
CA PRO A 199 7.49 -23.99 47.84
C PRO A 199 7.03 -25.33 47.24
N THR A 200 5.85 -25.84 47.57
CA THR A 200 5.33 -27.09 46.98
C THR A 200 4.83 -26.91 45.54
N THR A 201 4.52 -25.67 45.14
CA THR A 201 4.17 -25.32 43.76
C THR A 201 5.39 -24.98 42.88
N ALA A 202 6.58 -24.87 43.48
CA ALA A 202 7.81 -24.38 42.86
C ALA A 202 9.05 -25.29 43.07
N SER A 203 8.91 -26.57 43.46
CA SER A 203 10.07 -27.39 43.90
C SER A 203 10.48 -28.58 43.03
N ASP A 204 9.79 -28.89 41.93
CA ASP A 204 10.18 -30.03 41.08
C ASP A 204 11.16 -29.60 39.96
N ALA A 205 12.45 -29.44 40.34
CA ALA A 205 13.58 -29.05 39.49
C ALA A 205 13.94 -30.02 38.33
N ARG A 206 13.07 -31.00 37.99
CA ARG A 206 13.28 -31.92 36.85
C ARG A 206 12.19 -31.89 35.79
N GLY A 207 11.09 -31.16 35.94
CA GLY A 207 10.08 -30.95 34.86
C GLY A 207 9.42 -32.21 34.25
N GLU A 208 9.81 -33.42 34.65
CA GLU A 208 9.42 -34.70 34.03
C GLU A 208 8.00 -35.15 34.41
N LYS A 209 7.44 -34.68 35.53
CA LYS A 209 6.05 -35.00 35.93
C LYS A 209 4.99 -34.11 35.28
N GLU A 210 5.29 -32.83 34.98
CA GLU A 210 4.32 -31.89 34.39
C GLU A 210 4.23 -31.99 32.85
N ARG A 211 5.31 -32.34 32.13
CA ARG A 211 5.29 -32.50 30.66
C ARG A 211 4.26 -33.53 30.18
N ALA A 212 3.89 -34.49 31.02
CA ALA A 212 2.90 -35.52 30.69
C ALA A 212 1.44 -35.02 30.71
N GLN A 213 1.18 -33.80 31.21
CA GLN A 213 -0.15 -33.27 31.51
C GLN A 213 -0.46 -31.91 30.84
N SER A 214 0.43 -31.36 30.01
CA SER A 214 0.20 -30.10 29.26
C SER A 214 -0.29 -30.34 27.83
N ARG A 215 -1.06 -29.41 27.27
CA ARG A 215 -1.45 -29.40 25.84
C ARG A 215 -1.04 -28.09 25.18
N LYS A 216 -0.37 -28.16 24.02
CA LYS A 216 -0.05 -26.99 23.18
C LYS A 216 -1.03 -26.93 22.01
N LEU A 217 -1.67 -25.78 21.85
CA LEU A 217 -2.50 -25.45 20.69
C LEU A 217 -1.89 -24.25 19.96
N ILE A 218 -2.16 -24.18 18.66
CA ILE A 218 -1.79 -23.06 17.79
C ILE A 218 -3.01 -22.58 17.02
N ALA A 219 -3.12 -21.27 16.85
CA ALA A 219 -4.13 -20.63 16.04
C ALA A 219 -3.51 -19.56 15.15
N PHE A 220 -4.12 -19.38 13.98
CA PHE A 220 -3.74 -18.34 13.01
C PHE A 220 -4.89 -17.35 12.91
N ALA A 221 -4.62 -16.11 13.28
CA ALA A 221 -5.52 -14.99 13.10
C ALA A 221 -5.12 -14.21 11.84
N SER A 222 -6.09 -14.00 10.97
CA SER A 222 -5.93 -13.23 9.74
C SER A 222 -5.94 -11.73 10.07
N ILE A 223 -4.98 -10.98 9.53
CA ILE A 223 -5.10 -9.51 9.47
C ILE A 223 -6.09 -9.14 8.34
N GLY A 224 -6.19 -9.98 7.32
CA GLY A 224 -7.12 -9.80 6.20
C GLY A 224 -6.61 -8.83 5.14
N LEU A 225 -6.22 -7.62 5.55
CA LEU A 225 -6.01 -6.48 4.67
C LEU A 225 -4.65 -6.45 3.97
N THR A 226 -3.64 -7.06 4.58
CA THR A 226 -2.25 -7.04 4.11
C THR A 226 -1.81 -8.37 3.52
N GLU A 227 -2.71 -9.35 3.42
CA GLU A 227 -2.36 -10.72 3.08
C GLU A 227 -2.43 -11.01 1.58
N GLN A 228 -3.22 -10.22 0.85
CA GLN A 228 -3.45 -10.35 -0.58
C GLN A 228 -3.20 -9.01 -1.29
N ALA A 229 -2.88 -9.05 -2.58
CA ALA A 229 -2.83 -7.85 -3.42
C ALA A 229 -4.22 -7.24 -3.58
N PHE A 230 -5.23 -8.10 -3.74
CA PHE A 230 -6.62 -7.70 -3.92
C PHE A 230 -7.55 -8.58 -3.08
N PHE A 231 -8.34 -7.97 -2.19
CA PHE A 231 -9.32 -8.67 -1.37
C PHE A 231 -10.69 -8.01 -1.48
N VAL A 232 -11.69 -8.77 -1.91
CA VAL A 232 -13.09 -8.36 -1.86
C VAL A 232 -13.77 -9.07 -0.70
N THR A 233 -14.14 -8.29 0.32
CA THR A 233 -14.59 -8.83 1.61
C THR A 233 -16.03 -9.30 1.60
N ASN A 234 -16.89 -8.72 0.76
CA ASN A 234 -18.33 -8.95 0.74
C ASN A 234 -18.89 -9.08 2.18
N LYS A 235 -18.60 -8.06 3.01
CA LYS A 235 -18.92 -7.99 4.43
C LYS A 235 -20.42 -8.20 4.66
N ASP A 236 -21.24 -7.63 3.78
CA ASP A 236 -22.71 -7.72 3.85
C ASP A 236 -23.28 -8.98 3.17
N ARG A 237 -22.42 -9.85 2.62
CA ARG A 237 -22.79 -11.11 1.96
C ARG A 237 -23.86 -10.92 0.88
N VAL A 238 -23.68 -9.89 0.05
CA VAL A 238 -24.56 -9.64 -1.08
C VAL A 238 -24.40 -10.75 -2.12
N SER A 239 -25.50 -11.05 -2.83
CA SER A 239 -25.55 -12.05 -3.91
C SER A 239 -25.05 -11.53 -5.26
N ARG A 240 -24.79 -10.23 -5.37
CA ARG A 240 -24.22 -9.65 -6.59
C ARG A 240 -22.82 -10.22 -6.81
N ALA A 241 -22.56 -10.69 -8.03
CA ALA A 241 -21.24 -11.18 -8.39
C ALA A 241 -20.20 -10.03 -8.33
N ILE A 242 -18.97 -10.42 -8.04
CA ILE A 242 -17.80 -9.56 -8.02
C ILE A 242 -17.24 -9.52 -9.44
N GLU A 243 -17.31 -8.37 -10.08
CA GLU A 243 -16.87 -8.18 -11.46
C GLU A 243 -15.43 -7.66 -11.49
N ILE A 244 -14.56 -8.36 -12.22
CA ILE A 244 -13.15 -7.98 -12.43
C ILE A 244 -12.81 -7.94 -13.93
N GLY A 245 -11.75 -7.22 -14.27
CA GLY A 245 -11.30 -7.06 -15.65
C GLY A 245 -11.94 -5.87 -16.35
N SER A 246 -12.05 -5.94 -17.66
CA SER A 246 -12.65 -4.89 -18.48
C SER A 246 -13.46 -5.51 -19.62
N PRO A 247 -14.68 -5.02 -19.93
CA PRO A 247 -15.48 -5.55 -21.02
C PRO A 247 -14.78 -5.30 -22.37
N THR A 248 -14.93 -6.24 -23.30
CA THR A 248 -14.35 -6.08 -24.65
C THR A 248 -15.05 -5.00 -25.48
N GLU A 249 -16.32 -4.73 -25.19
CA GLU A 249 -17.14 -3.68 -25.82
C GLU A 249 -16.93 -2.32 -25.12
N SER A 250 -15.69 -1.84 -25.10
CA SER A 250 -15.32 -0.56 -24.49
C SER A 250 -15.73 0.65 -25.35
N GLY A 251 -16.03 0.43 -26.64
CA GLY A 251 -16.27 1.49 -27.62
C GLY A 251 -15.02 2.29 -28.01
N LEU A 252 -13.83 1.86 -27.54
CA LEU A 252 -12.56 2.50 -27.83
C LEU A 252 -11.96 1.95 -29.12
N GLN A 253 -11.35 2.83 -29.90
CA GLN A 253 -10.64 2.49 -31.13
C GLN A 253 -9.25 3.13 -31.11
N PHE A 254 -8.26 2.41 -31.62
CA PHE A 254 -6.91 2.96 -31.82
C PHE A 254 -6.39 2.61 -33.21
N TYR A 255 -5.79 3.58 -33.90
CA TYR A 255 -5.36 3.44 -35.29
C TYR A 255 -3.87 3.66 -35.42
N ASP A 256 -3.14 2.72 -35.99
CA ASP A 256 -1.68 2.75 -35.96
C ASP A 256 -1.05 3.32 -37.25
N GLY A 257 -1.87 3.51 -38.30
CA GLY A 257 -1.49 4.11 -39.57
C GLY A 257 -0.68 3.22 -40.52
N ASN A 258 -0.32 2.00 -40.14
CA ASN A 258 0.54 1.13 -40.96
C ASN A 258 -0.21 0.22 -41.94
N GLY A 259 -1.54 0.33 -42.05
CA GLY A 259 -2.35 -0.47 -42.98
C GLY A 259 -2.38 -1.98 -42.69
N SER A 260 -1.63 -2.45 -41.70
CA SER A 260 -1.57 -3.83 -41.22
C SER A 260 -2.65 -4.20 -40.21
N VAL A 261 -3.41 -3.22 -39.74
CA VAL A 261 -4.48 -3.38 -38.75
C VAL A 261 -5.79 -2.92 -39.38
N PRO A 262 -6.90 -3.67 -39.24
CA PRO A 262 -8.20 -3.23 -39.73
C PRO A 262 -8.54 -1.83 -39.20
N PRO A 263 -9.19 -0.96 -40.00
CA PRO A 263 -9.63 0.37 -39.60
C PRO A 263 -10.78 0.35 -38.56
N ASP A 264 -10.79 -0.62 -37.64
CA ASP A 264 -11.68 -0.72 -36.49
C ASP A 264 -11.01 -1.58 -35.40
N ALA A 265 -9.73 -1.30 -35.10
CA ALA A 265 -9.01 -2.05 -34.07
C ALA A 265 -9.54 -1.63 -32.69
N THR A 266 -10.54 -2.37 -32.21
CA THR A 266 -11.11 -2.16 -30.89
C THR A 266 -10.01 -2.30 -29.82
N VAL A 267 -9.93 -1.33 -28.92
CA VAL A 267 -9.01 -1.40 -27.78
C VAL A 267 -9.63 -2.31 -26.72
N HIS A 268 -8.98 -3.44 -26.49
CA HIS A 268 -9.29 -4.35 -25.39
C HIS A 268 -8.39 -4.01 -24.21
N ILE A 269 -8.97 -3.31 -23.22
CA ILE A 269 -8.25 -2.90 -22.03
C ILE A 269 -7.85 -4.16 -21.25
N LYS A 270 -6.55 -4.46 -21.23
CA LYS A 270 -6.01 -5.61 -20.50
C LYS A 270 -5.85 -5.23 -19.03
N THR A 271 -6.34 -6.05 -18.12
CA THR A 271 -6.15 -5.83 -16.67
C THR A 271 -5.00 -6.69 -16.18
N GLN A 272 -3.99 -6.08 -15.56
CA GLN A 272 -2.83 -6.79 -15.03
C GLN A 272 -2.72 -6.63 -13.51
N PHE A 273 -2.57 -7.77 -12.83
CA PHE A 273 -2.20 -7.85 -11.43
C PHE A 273 -0.81 -8.49 -11.28
N GLY A 274 -0.03 -7.96 -10.35
CA GLY A 274 1.35 -8.36 -10.12
C GLY A 274 2.27 -8.07 -11.32
N GLY A 275 3.52 -8.51 -11.17
CA GLY A 275 4.55 -8.35 -12.19
C GLY A 275 5.61 -9.41 -12.07
N SER A 276 6.83 -9.06 -12.45
CA SER A 276 8.01 -9.91 -12.28
C SER A 276 8.96 -9.28 -11.28
N GLN A 277 9.53 -10.10 -10.40
CA GLN A 277 10.52 -9.66 -9.41
C GLN A 277 11.78 -10.52 -9.53
N ILE A 278 12.96 -9.91 -9.42
CA ILE A 278 14.22 -10.65 -9.37
C ILE A 278 14.36 -11.26 -7.97
N LEU A 279 14.35 -12.59 -7.88
CA LEU A 279 14.49 -13.33 -6.63
C LEU A 279 15.65 -14.32 -6.70
N PRO A 280 16.43 -14.50 -5.62
CA PRO A 280 17.52 -15.47 -5.58
C PRO A 280 16.98 -16.90 -5.59
N ASP A 281 17.79 -17.82 -6.13
CA ASP A 281 17.56 -19.26 -6.00
C ASP A 281 17.83 -19.76 -4.56
N LEU A 282 17.21 -20.87 -4.16
CA LEU A 282 17.33 -21.42 -2.80
C LEU A 282 18.67 -22.10 -2.50
N ASN A 283 19.58 -22.21 -3.47
CA ASN A 283 20.91 -22.78 -3.29
C ASN A 283 21.96 -21.78 -2.77
N GLY A 284 21.56 -20.57 -2.39
CA GLY A 284 22.50 -19.53 -1.93
C GLY A 284 23.29 -18.86 -3.06
N GLY A 285 22.86 -19.03 -4.32
CA GLY A 285 23.39 -18.28 -5.46
C GLY A 285 22.98 -16.81 -5.38
N THR A 286 23.91 -15.90 -5.69
CA THR A 286 23.65 -14.45 -5.75
C THR A 286 23.01 -14.00 -7.07
N SER A 287 22.90 -14.89 -8.07
CA SER A 287 22.20 -14.62 -9.32
C SER A 287 20.71 -14.88 -9.12
N GLY A 288 19.89 -13.83 -9.22
CA GLY A 288 18.43 -13.94 -9.16
C GLY A 288 17.82 -14.14 -10.54
N ALA A 289 16.69 -14.85 -10.61
CA ALA A 289 15.87 -14.95 -11.81
C ALA A 289 14.67 -14.00 -11.69
N ALA A 290 14.25 -13.40 -12.80
CA ALA A 290 13.00 -12.67 -12.89
C ALA A 290 11.85 -13.68 -12.83
N VAL A 291 11.03 -13.62 -11.77
CA VAL A 291 9.92 -14.55 -11.55
C VAL A 291 8.59 -13.83 -11.36
N PRO A 292 7.48 -14.35 -11.90
CA PRO A 292 6.13 -13.85 -11.63
C PRO A 292 5.83 -13.76 -10.13
N TYR A 293 5.28 -12.63 -9.69
CA TYR A 293 5.02 -12.35 -8.28
C TYR A 293 3.92 -11.29 -8.08
N GLY A 294 3.17 -11.44 -6.99
CA GLY A 294 2.45 -10.32 -6.39
C GLY A 294 1.01 -10.09 -6.83
N ALA A 295 0.37 -11.09 -7.45
CA ALA A 295 -1.05 -11.05 -7.84
C ALA A 295 -1.95 -11.96 -6.98
N SER A 296 -1.65 -12.15 -5.70
CA SER A 296 -2.53 -12.89 -4.78
C SER A 296 -3.90 -12.21 -4.61
N MET A 297 -4.99 -12.98 -4.68
CA MET A 297 -6.36 -12.46 -4.59
C MET A 297 -7.27 -13.31 -3.72
N TYR A 298 -8.25 -12.67 -3.08
CA TYR A 298 -9.30 -13.34 -2.32
C TYR A 298 -10.66 -12.70 -2.58
N PHE A 299 -11.68 -13.52 -2.77
CA PHE A 299 -13.03 -13.08 -3.09
C PHE A 299 -14.05 -13.82 -2.24
N ASN A 300 -14.78 -13.10 -1.40
CA ASN A 300 -15.82 -13.65 -0.52
C ASN A 300 -17.21 -13.75 -1.20
N GLY A 301 -17.23 -14.08 -2.50
CA GLY A 301 -18.46 -14.18 -3.28
C GLY A 301 -18.22 -14.86 -4.63
N ASP A 302 -19.25 -14.86 -5.47
CA ASP A 302 -19.13 -15.27 -6.87
C ASP A 302 -18.32 -14.23 -7.67
N VAL A 303 -17.53 -14.67 -8.64
CA VAL A 303 -16.66 -13.83 -9.46
C VAL A 303 -17.02 -13.98 -10.94
N VAL A 304 -17.15 -12.83 -11.61
CA VAL A 304 -17.33 -12.73 -13.05
C VAL A 304 -16.10 -12.04 -13.64
N VAL A 305 -15.45 -12.71 -14.60
CA VAL A 305 -14.26 -12.20 -15.30
C VAL A 305 -14.69 -11.56 -16.63
N HIS A 306 -14.31 -10.31 -16.84
CA HIS A 306 -14.52 -9.58 -18.09
C HIS A 306 -13.21 -9.41 -18.86
N GLY A 307 -13.23 -9.65 -20.18
CA GLY A 307 -12.09 -9.44 -21.07
C GLY A 307 -10.85 -10.25 -20.68
N ASP A 308 -9.66 -9.66 -20.86
CA ASP A 308 -8.37 -10.31 -20.59
C ASP A 308 -7.79 -9.84 -19.24
N VAL A 309 -7.75 -10.75 -18.26
CA VAL A 309 -7.15 -10.55 -16.94
C VAL A 309 -5.89 -11.39 -16.81
N THR A 310 -4.76 -10.74 -16.54
CA THR A 310 -3.47 -11.39 -16.29
C THR A 310 -3.07 -11.29 -14.83
N ALA A 311 -2.73 -12.42 -14.21
CA ALA A 311 -2.24 -12.51 -12.84
C ALA A 311 -0.84 -13.15 -12.78
N ASN A 312 0.14 -12.40 -12.29
CA ASN A 312 1.51 -12.87 -12.08
C ASN A 312 1.72 -13.28 -10.61
N MET A 313 1.96 -14.56 -10.36
CA MET A 313 1.84 -15.15 -9.02
C MET A 313 2.98 -16.12 -8.71
N ASN A 314 3.33 -16.25 -7.43
CA ASN A 314 4.31 -17.22 -6.98
C ASN A 314 3.73 -18.20 -5.95
N ARG A 315 3.57 -19.47 -6.36
CA ARG A 315 2.96 -20.52 -5.54
C ARG A 315 3.79 -20.84 -4.28
N TYR A 316 5.13 -20.73 -4.36
CA TYR A 316 6.00 -21.00 -3.21
C TYR A 316 5.73 -20.02 -2.06
N PHE A 317 5.41 -18.77 -2.40
CA PHE A 317 5.02 -17.74 -1.43
C PHE A 317 3.53 -17.77 -1.07
N GLY A 318 2.78 -18.77 -1.50
CA GLY A 318 1.35 -18.90 -1.19
C GLY A 318 0.42 -18.02 -2.03
N ASP A 319 0.91 -17.38 -3.09
CA ASP A 319 0.06 -16.58 -3.97
C ASP A 319 -0.97 -17.50 -4.65
N SER A 320 -2.24 -17.16 -4.50
CA SER A 320 -3.39 -17.88 -5.05
C SER A 320 -4.52 -16.90 -5.33
N ILE A 321 -5.40 -17.26 -6.28
CA ILE A 321 -6.71 -16.64 -6.48
C ILE A 321 -7.72 -17.54 -5.77
N ASN A 322 -8.31 -17.05 -4.69
CA ASN A 322 -9.25 -17.80 -3.88
C ASN A 322 -10.65 -17.20 -4.02
N VAL A 323 -11.60 -17.98 -4.53
CA VAL A 323 -12.99 -17.57 -4.69
C VAL A 323 -13.86 -18.42 -3.76
N ALA A 324 -14.50 -17.82 -2.77
CA ALA A 324 -15.38 -18.52 -1.85
C ALA A 324 -16.69 -19.01 -2.52
N GLY A 325 -17.07 -18.38 -3.63
CA GLY A 325 -18.18 -18.77 -4.49
C GLY A 325 -17.72 -19.43 -5.79
N THR A 326 -18.46 -19.18 -6.86
CA THR A 326 -18.19 -19.66 -8.22
C THR A 326 -17.36 -18.65 -9.00
N ILE A 327 -16.59 -19.12 -9.98
CA ILE A 327 -15.92 -18.27 -10.97
C ILE A 327 -16.47 -18.61 -12.37
N ILE A 328 -16.83 -17.58 -13.13
CA ILE A 328 -17.35 -17.68 -14.50
C ILE A 328 -16.80 -16.55 -15.38
N GLY A 329 -16.80 -16.76 -16.70
CA GLY A 329 -16.55 -15.68 -17.66
C GLY A 329 -17.83 -14.92 -18.01
N ALA A 330 -17.73 -13.59 -18.16
CA ALA A 330 -18.86 -12.73 -18.52
C ALA A 330 -19.43 -13.06 -19.92
N ASP A 331 -18.54 -13.40 -20.85
CA ASP A 331 -18.84 -13.66 -22.26
C ASP A 331 -17.81 -14.65 -22.85
N ASN A 332 -17.89 -14.91 -24.16
CA ASN A 332 -16.95 -15.81 -24.85
C ASN A 332 -15.53 -15.23 -24.99
N ASN A 333 -15.34 -13.93 -24.75
CA ASN A 333 -14.04 -13.26 -24.81
C ASN A 333 -13.34 -13.21 -23.43
N ALA A 334 -13.99 -13.66 -22.36
CA ALA A 334 -13.42 -13.71 -21.03
C ALA A 334 -12.25 -14.71 -20.93
N VAL A 335 -11.09 -14.21 -20.52
CA VAL A 335 -9.84 -14.93 -20.37
C VAL A 335 -9.17 -14.57 -19.04
N LEU A 336 -8.76 -15.60 -18.28
CA LEU A 336 -7.88 -15.45 -17.13
C LEU A 336 -6.54 -16.12 -17.42
N ARG A 337 -5.48 -15.32 -17.50
CA ARG A 337 -4.10 -15.77 -17.70
C ARG A 337 -3.38 -15.80 -16.36
N VAL A 338 -2.91 -16.98 -15.96
CA VAL A 338 -2.13 -17.17 -14.74
C VAL A 338 -0.69 -17.46 -15.13
N ASN A 339 0.20 -16.51 -14.86
CA ASN A 339 1.64 -16.66 -14.98
C ASN A 339 2.19 -17.00 -13.60
N GLY A 340 2.70 -18.20 -13.43
CA GLY A 340 3.12 -18.76 -12.15
C GLY A 340 4.61 -19.06 -12.06
N ALA A 341 5.13 -19.08 -10.84
CA ALA A 341 6.40 -19.76 -10.52
C ALA A 341 6.30 -20.56 -9.22
N THR A 342 7.10 -21.61 -9.13
CA THR A 342 7.41 -22.31 -7.87
C THR A 342 8.87 -22.72 -7.85
N VAL A 343 9.30 -23.40 -6.80
CA VAL A 343 10.68 -23.88 -6.65
C VAL A 343 10.70 -25.40 -6.71
N ASP A 344 11.64 -25.96 -7.47
CA ASP A 344 12.06 -27.34 -7.28
C ASP A 344 12.93 -27.45 -6.01
N ILE A 345 12.44 -28.12 -4.97
CA ILE A 345 13.16 -28.25 -3.69
C ILE A 345 14.45 -29.07 -3.84
N GLY A 346 14.50 -30.02 -4.80
CA GLY A 346 15.67 -30.87 -5.02
C GLY A 346 16.82 -30.13 -5.69
N THR A 347 16.52 -29.21 -6.61
CA THR A 347 17.53 -28.42 -7.32
C THR A 347 17.62 -26.97 -6.88
N GLY A 348 16.73 -26.47 -6.03
CA GLY A 348 16.69 -25.09 -5.52
C GLY A 348 16.36 -24.00 -6.54
N ASN A 349 15.97 -24.36 -7.77
CA ASN A 349 15.76 -23.41 -8.87
C ASN A 349 14.28 -23.05 -9.03
N TRP A 350 14.02 -21.84 -9.52
CA TRP A 350 12.69 -21.44 -9.96
C TRP A 350 12.26 -22.19 -11.22
N ILE A 351 11.03 -22.70 -11.20
CA ILE A 351 10.38 -23.35 -12.33
C ILE A 351 9.09 -22.62 -12.70
N PRO A 352 8.87 -22.31 -13.99
CA PRO A 352 7.65 -21.67 -14.44
C PRO A 352 6.46 -22.62 -14.28
N MET A 353 5.30 -22.06 -13.97
CA MET A 353 4.01 -22.72 -13.97
C MET A 353 2.95 -21.74 -14.47
N GLY A 354 1.74 -22.21 -14.75
CA GLY A 354 0.69 -21.33 -15.22
C GLY A 354 -0.28 -22.00 -16.18
N GLY A 355 -1.21 -21.22 -16.68
CA GLY A 355 -2.24 -21.67 -17.61
C GLY A 355 -3.13 -20.52 -18.05
N VAL A 356 -3.83 -20.74 -19.16
CA VAL A 356 -4.84 -19.82 -19.68
C VAL A 356 -6.20 -20.49 -19.52
N MET A 357 -7.07 -19.87 -18.75
CA MET A 357 -8.46 -20.28 -18.57
C MET A 357 -9.33 -19.42 -19.47
N THR A 358 -10.19 -20.05 -20.27
CA THR A 358 -11.10 -19.37 -21.20
C THR A 358 -12.52 -19.87 -21.01
N ASN A 359 -13.48 -18.97 -21.20
CA ASN A 359 -14.90 -19.30 -21.12
C ASN A 359 -15.35 -20.31 -22.21
N PRO A 360 -14.97 -20.14 -23.51
CA PRO A 360 -15.39 -21.07 -24.56
C PRO A 360 -14.88 -22.51 -24.39
N ALA A 361 -13.69 -22.69 -23.80
CA ALA A 361 -13.17 -24.02 -23.48
C ALA A 361 -13.81 -24.64 -22.22
N GLY A 362 -14.66 -23.90 -21.51
CA GLY A 362 -15.24 -24.31 -20.22
C GLY A 362 -14.19 -24.49 -19.12
N THR A 363 -12.99 -23.94 -19.30
CA THR A 363 -11.88 -24.07 -18.34
C THR A 363 -11.92 -23.00 -17.26
N LEU A 364 -12.59 -21.88 -17.54
CA LEU A 364 -12.80 -20.76 -16.61
C LEU A 364 -14.03 -20.96 -15.71
N ASP A 365 -15.07 -21.62 -16.22
CA ASP A 365 -16.31 -21.86 -15.48
C ASP A 365 -16.12 -22.97 -14.43
N SER A 366 -16.18 -22.59 -13.15
CA SER A 366 -16.11 -23.52 -12.01
C SER A 366 -17.17 -24.62 -12.01
N GLN A 367 -18.31 -24.42 -12.67
CA GLN A 367 -19.37 -25.43 -12.75
C GLN A 367 -19.11 -26.46 -13.85
N SER A 368 -18.19 -26.18 -14.77
CA SER A 368 -17.81 -27.06 -15.86
C SER A 368 -16.96 -28.23 -15.38
N SER A 369 -17.16 -29.40 -16.00
CA SER A 369 -16.26 -30.56 -15.83
C SER A 369 -14.83 -30.30 -16.32
N GLN A 370 -14.63 -29.28 -17.15
CA GLN A 370 -13.33 -28.89 -17.71
C GLN A 370 -12.63 -27.79 -16.90
N TYR A 371 -13.20 -27.37 -15.76
CA TYR A 371 -12.61 -26.34 -14.91
C TYR A 371 -11.17 -26.67 -14.50
N SER A 372 -10.27 -25.70 -14.65
CA SER A 372 -8.86 -25.83 -14.28
C SER A 372 -8.55 -25.06 -13.00
N THR A 373 -7.88 -25.69 -12.04
CA THR A 373 -7.34 -24.97 -10.86
C THR A 373 -5.97 -24.36 -11.12
N VAL A 374 -5.39 -24.57 -12.31
CA VAL A 374 -4.02 -24.19 -12.65
C VAL A 374 -3.04 -24.67 -11.57
N SER A 375 -3.00 -25.98 -11.32
CA SER A 375 -2.17 -26.59 -10.26
C SER A 375 -2.49 -26.08 -8.84
N GLY A 376 -3.75 -25.79 -8.55
CA GLY A 376 -4.23 -25.30 -7.25
C GLY A 376 -3.96 -23.82 -6.95
N MET A 377 -3.57 -23.04 -7.97
CA MET A 377 -3.36 -21.59 -7.87
C MET A 377 -4.68 -20.81 -8.02
N VAL A 378 -5.67 -21.36 -8.71
CA VAL A 378 -7.03 -20.83 -8.82
C VAL A 378 -8.00 -21.78 -8.12
N ARG A 379 -8.75 -21.24 -7.16
CA ARG A 379 -9.63 -22.01 -6.26
C ARG A 379 -11.04 -21.42 -6.26
N ASP A 380 -12.02 -22.29 -6.06
CA ASP A 380 -13.43 -21.96 -5.99
C ASP A 380 -14.09 -22.47 -4.70
N GLY A 381 -15.38 -22.21 -4.51
CA GLY A 381 -16.12 -22.58 -3.31
C GLY A 381 -16.35 -24.08 -3.13
N VAL A 382 -15.96 -24.93 -4.09
CA VAL A 382 -16.29 -26.36 -4.04
C VAL A 382 -15.32 -27.09 -3.12
N PRO A 383 -15.79 -27.73 -2.04
CA PRO A 383 -14.93 -28.38 -1.02
C PRO A 383 -14.43 -29.76 -1.49
N SER A 384 -13.78 -29.80 -2.64
CA SER A 384 -13.18 -31.00 -3.23
C SER A 384 -11.75 -30.71 -3.70
N ALA A 385 -11.04 -31.76 -4.13
CA ALA A 385 -9.82 -31.61 -4.92
C ALA A 385 -10.19 -31.66 -6.41
N ASP A 386 -9.33 -31.10 -7.27
CA ASP A 386 -9.50 -31.25 -8.72
C ASP A 386 -9.19 -32.68 -9.20
N GLY A 387 -9.39 -32.95 -10.49
CA GLY A 387 -9.10 -34.25 -11.10
C GLY A 387 -7.63 -34.69 -11.03
N ALA A 388 -6.71 -33.78 -10.73
CA ALA A 388 -5.28 -34.04 -10.52
C ALA A 388 -4.88 -34.09 -9.03
N GLY A 389 -5.84 -33.96 -8.11
CA GLY A 389 -5.61 -33.97 -6.66
C GLY A 389 -5.15 -32.64 -6.07
N ASN A 390 -5.15 -31.53 -6.83
CA ASN A 390 -4.82 -30.21 -6.29
C ASN A 390 -5.96 -29.64 -5.45
N PRO A 391 -5.65 -28.79 -4.44
CA PRO A 391 -6.67 -28.10 -3.67
C PRO A 391 -7.53 -27.19 -4.56
N ARG A 392 -8.85 -27.38 -4.51
CA ARG A 392 -9.83 -26.57 -5.25
C ARG A 392 -10.66 -25.69 -4.32
N GLY A 393 -11.03 -26.15 -3.13
CA GLY A 393 -11.89 -25.42 -2.19
C GLY A 393 -11.24 -24.19 -1.53
N ALA A 394 -11.93 -23.05 -1.61
CA ALA A 394 -11.75 -21.83 -0.84
C ALA A 394 -13.03 -21.55 -0.03
N ARG A 395 -12.90 -20.90 1.13
CA ARG A 395 -14.02 -20.65 2.05
C ARG A 395 -14.24 -19.15 2.21
N TYR A 396 -15.40 -18.78 2.75
CA TYR A 396 -15.60 -17.40 3.18
C TYR A 396 -14.63 -17.06 4.32
N LYS A 397 -13.98 -15.90 4.24
CA LYS A 397 -13.03 -15.39 5.22
C LYS A 397 -13.63 -14.17 5.91
N GLU A 398 -13.94 -14.24 7.21
CA GLU A 398 -14.55 -13.10 7.89
C GLU A 398 -13.66 -11.85 7.83
N PRO A 399 -14.17 -10.71 7.36
CA PRO A 399 -13.36 -9.51 7.23
C PRO A 399 -13.01 -8.88 8.57
N SER A 400 -11.83 -8.26 8.61
CA SER A 400 -11.37 -7.40 9.70
C SER A 400 -12.14 -6.07 9.69
N SER A 401 -12.53 -5.57 10.86
CA SER A 401 -13.30 -4.32 10.97
C SER A 401 -12.54 -3.32 11.84
N PHE A 402 -12.27 -2.12 11.31
CA PHE A 402 -11.78 -1.01 12.12
C PHE A 402 -12.93 -0.19 12.72
N LEU A 403 -14.16 -0.39 12.23
CA LEU A 403 -15.38 0.17 12.81
C LEU A 403 -15.86 -0.55 14.07
N ALA A 404 -15.10 -1.54 14.55
CA ALA A 404 -15.42 -2.27 15.76
C ALA A 404 -15.45 -1.33 16.96
N SER A 405 -16.50 -1.46 17.77
CA SER A 405 -16.67 -0.71 19.01
C SER A 405 -16.28 -1.56 20.21
N ASP A 406 -15.80 -0.89 21.26
CA ASP A 406 -15.57 -1.53 22.55
C ASP A 406 -16.92 -1.95 23.16
N PRO A 407 -17.11 -3.24 23.52
CA PRO A 407 -18.35 -3.73 24.10
C PRO A 407 -18.81 -3.01 25.37
N VAL A 408 -17.89 -2.38 26.12
CA VAL A 408 -18.20 -1.70 27.38
C VAL A 408 -18.55 -0.24 27.17
N SER A 409 -17.73 0.50 26.41
CA SER A 409 -17.95 1.94 26.19
C SER A 409 -18.86 2.26 25.01
N HIS A 410 -19.11 1.30 24.11
CA HIS A 410 -19.82 1.48 22.83
C HIS A 410 -19.18 2.49 21.88
N GLU A 411 -17.96 2.93 22.16
CA GLU A 411 -17.19 3.86 21.32
C GLU A 411 -16.31 3.08 20.34
N GLY A 412 -16.04 3.68 19.18
CA GLY A 412 -15.14 3.08 18.18
C GLY A 412 -13.71 2.98 18.69
N ILE A 413 -13.09 1.80 18.55
CA ILE A 413 -11.76 1.51 19.15
C ILE A 413 -10.70 2.50 18.64
N TYR A 414 -10.64 2.76 17.33
CA TYR A 414 -9.65 3.68 16.74
C TYR A 414 -9.88 5.13 17.13
N ARG A 415 -11.15 5.53 17.22
CA ARG A 415 -11.54 6.86 17.67
C ARG A 415 -11.06 7.10 19.10
N GLN A 416 -11.34 6.18 20.01
CA GLN A 416 -10.90 6.25 21.40
C GLN A 416 -9.36 6.21 21.50
N ALA A 417 -8.73 5.29 20.76
CA ALA A 417 -7.28 5.13 20.72
C ALA A 417 -6.53 6.34 20.16
N ALA A 418 -7.24 7.26 19.48
CA ALA A 418 -6.72 8.52 19.02
C ALA A 418 -7.08 9.70 19.94
N ARG A 419 -8.37 9.91 20.18
CA ARG A 419 -8.92 11.04 20.95
C ARG A 419 -8.44 11.05 22.41
N ASP A 420 -8.35 9.89 23.05
CA ASP A 420 -8.03 9.78 24.48
C ASP A 420 -6.53 9.52 24.72
N SER A 421 -5.71 9.61 23.69
CA SER A 421 -4.29 9.26 23.73
C SER A 421 -3.36 10.34 24.26
N GLY A 422 -3.88 11.51 24.64
CA GLY A 422 -3.10 12.63 25.20
C GLY A 422 -3.12 12.69 26.71
N VAL A 423 -2.63 13.82 27.23
CA VAL A 423 -2.60 14.12 28.67
C VAL A 423 -3.96 14.69 29.06
N VAL A 424 -4.50 14.30 30.21
CA VAL A 424 -5.74 14.89 30.73
C VAL A 424 -5.43 16.32 31.21
N GLY A 425 -5.90 17.31 30.46
CA GLY A 425 -5.78 18.73 30.80
C GLY A 425 -6.97 19.26 31.60
N PRO A 426 -7.03 20.59 31.85
CA PRO A 426 -8.08 21.21 32.65
C PRO A 426 -9.48 21.15 32.03
N VAL A 427 -9.56 21.15 30.69
CA VAL A 427 -10.83 21.17 29.94
C VAL A 427 -11.18 19.79 29.37
N SER A 428 -10.21 19.09 28.83
CA SER A 428 -10.38 17.79 28.17
C SER A 428 -9.03 17.08 28.06
N ASN A 429 -9.05 15.82 27.60
CA ASN A 429 -7.85 15.15 27.11
C ASN A 429 -7.27 15.92 25.91
N THR A 430 -5.98 16.27 25.97
CA THR A 430 -5.30 17.03 24.91
C THR A 430 -5.20 16.27 23.59
N GLY A 431 -5.39 14.94 23.61
CA GLY A 431 -5.52 14.10 22.42
C GLY A 431 -6.67 14.53 21.53
N ALA A 432 -7.78 15.02 22.10
CA ALA A 432 -8.93 15.54 21.35
C ALA A 432 -8.58 16.79 20.51
N PHE A 433 -7.45 17.43 20.78
CA PHE A 433 -6.93 18.60 20.06
C PHE A 433 -5.69 18.27 19.20
N GLY A 434 -5.31 16.99 19.11
CA GLY A 434 -4.17 16.54 18.30
C GLY A 434 -2.81 16.53 19.03
N TYR A 435 -2.77 16.55 20.36
CA TYR A 435 -1.52 16.44 21.16
C TYR A 435 -1.34 15.06 21.80
N GLY A 436 -1.97 14.04 21.24
CA GLY A 436 -1.92 12.68 21.75
C GLY A 436 -0.74 11.87 21.24
N ARG A 437 -0.60 10.65 21.77
CA ARG A 437 0.27 9.60 21.21
C ARG A 437 -0.17 9.16 19.80
N SER A 438 -1.41 9.47 19.45
CA SER A 438 -2.01 9.36 18.12
C SER A 438 -2.58 10.72 17.74
N VAL A 439 -2.79 10.96 16.44
CA VAL A 439 -3.39 12.22 15.98
C VAL A 439 -4.88 12.02 15.75
N TYR A 440 -5.70 12.85 16.40
CA TYR A 440 -7.14 12.88 16.22
C TYR A 440 -7.55 14.19 15.53
N VAL A 441 -8.42 14.09 14.53
CA VAL A 441 -8.94 15.22 13.77
C VAL A 441 -10.46 15.14 13.73
N ASN A 442 -11.11 16.07 14.43
CA ASN A 442 -12.56 16.24 14.31
C ASN A 442 -12.89 17.04 13.05
N ASN A 443 -13.35 16.36 12.01
CA ASN A 443 -13.79 16.97 10.75
C ASN A 443 -15.07 16.29 10.22
N ILE A 444 -15.98 15.95 11.13
CA ILE A 444 -17.20 15.19 10.81
C ILE A 444 -18.08 15.89 9.75
N SER A 445 -18.00 17.22 9.65
CA SER A 445 -18.74 18.00 8.66
C SER A 445 -18.25 17.83 7.21
N ASP A 446 -17.08 17.21 7.02
CA ASP A 446 -16.49 16.99 5.70
C ASP A 446 -17.11 15.79 4.97
N VAL A 447 -17.88 14.93 5.66
CA VAL A 447 -18.49 13.74 5.06
C VAL A 447 -19.50 14.16 3.97
N GLN A 448 -19.25 13.74 2.74
CA GLN A 448 -20.12 14.04 1.59
C GLN A 448 -21.29 13.05 1.45
N ASN A 449 -21.11 11.80 1.88
CA ASN A 449 -22.19 10.82 1.91
C ASN A 449 -23.16 11.08 3.07
N ARG A 450 -24.45 10.73 2.88
CA ARG A 450 -25.40 10.69 3.99
C ARG A 450 -24.97 9.59 4.97
N THR A 451 -24.95 9.94 6.26
CA THR A 451 -24.40 9.09 7.33
C THR A 451 -25.25 7.85 7.60
N ASP A 452 -26.54 7.87 7.27
CA ASP A 452 -27.50 6.79 7.48
C ASP A 452 -28.07 6.23 6.16
N GLU A 453 -28.53 4.98 6.22
CA GLU A 453 -29.10 4.27 5.07
C GLU A 453 -30.41 4.92 4.60
N SER A 454 -31.24 5.38 5.54
CA SER A 454 -32.49 6.10 5.23
C SER A 454 -32.22 7.38 4.44
N GLY A 455 -31.19 8.15 4.83
CA GLY A 455 -30.77 9.34 4.10
C GLY A 455 -30.24 9.01 2.71
N ARG A 456 -29.43 7.95 2.57
CA ARG A 456 -28.96 7.48 1.25
C ARG A 456 -30.11 7.02 0.36
N MET A 457 -31.07 6.28 0.89
CA MET A 457 -32.26 5.84 0.15
C MET A 457 -33.14 7.02 -0.26
N SER A 458 -33.28 8.06 0.58
CA SER A 458 -34.15 9.20 0.27
C SER A 458 -33.62 10.06 -0.88
N VAL A 459 -32.30 10.22 -0.98
CA VAL A 459 -31.65 11.00 -2.05
C VAL A 459 -31.39 10.16 -3.30
N GLY A 460 -31.41 8.83 -3.14
CA GLY A 460 -31.24 7.87 -4.22
C GLY A 460 -29.87 7.95 -4.88
N THR A 461 -29.81 7.57 -6.15
CA THR A 461 -28.55 7.56 -6.94
C THR A 461 -28.11 8.94 -7.39
N ALA A 462 -28.99 9.95 -7.33
CA ALA A 462 -28.69 11.30 -7.80
C ALA A 462 -27.61 11.97 -6.94
N GLU A 463 -27.70 11.92 -5.60
CA GLU A 463 -26.66 12.49 -4.70
C GLU A 463 -25.56 11.48 -4.32
N SER A 464 -25.37 10.41 -5.10
CA SER A 464 -24.30 9.43 -4.84
C SER A 464 -22.93 10.00 -5.22
N LEU A 465 -21.91 9.79 -4.40
CA LEU A 465 -20.53 10.16 -4.73
C LEU A 465 -20.04 9.57 -6.06
N VAL A 466 -20.42 8.34 -6.39
CA VAL A 466 -20.02 7.73 -7.67
C VAL A 466 -20.69 8.43 -8.85
N TYR A 467 -21.95 8.86 -8.68
CA TYR A 467 -22.62 9.68 -9.69
C TYR A 467 -21.92 11.03 -9.85
N ASP A 468 -21.54 11.69 -8.74
CA ASP A 468 -20.78 12.94 -8.79
C ASP A 468 -19.45 12.75 -9.54
N TRP A 469 -18.65 11.73 -9.19
CA TRP A 469 -17.37 11.45 -9.84
C TRP A 469 -17.46 11.13 -11.34
N LEU A 470 -18.55 10.51 -11.78
CA LEU A 470 -18.75 10.15 -13.19
C LEU A 470 -19.34 11.29 -14.03
N ASN A 471 -19.94 12.30 -13.39
CA ASN A 471 -20.62 13.40 -14.07
C ASN A 471 -20.02 14.75 -13.62
N PRO A 472 -18.89 15.18 -14.22
CA PRO A 472 -18.31 16.50 -13.97
C PRO A 472 -19.32 17.63 -14.19
N ASN A 473 -19.32 18.63 -13.31
CA ASN A 473 -20.12 19.85 -13.42
C ASN A 473 -21.64 19.60 -13.55
N ASN A 474 -22.14 18.57 -12.87
CA ASN A 474 -23.55 18.16 -12.83
C ASN A 474 -24.51 19.13 -12.09
N GLU A 475 -24.09 20.36 -11.82
CA GLU A 475 -24.83 21.41 -11.08
C GLU A 475 -25.31 21.03 -9.66
N GLN A 476 -24.80 19.94 -9.08
CA GLN A 476 -25.18 19.53 -7.74
C GLN A 476 -24.57 20.46 -6.68
N ALA A 477 -25.40 20.91 -5.74
CA ALA A 477 -24.98 21.85 -4.69
C ALA A 477 -23.82 21.36 -3.79
N ASN A 478 -23.61 20.03 -3.71
CA ASN A 478 -22.54 19.40 -2.93
C ASN A 478 -21.48 18.72 -3.81
N SER A 479 -21.45 19.01 -5.11
CA SER A 479 -20.46 18.48 -6.04
C SER A 479 -19.05 18.89 -5.60
N GLY A 480 -18.10 17.96 -5.75
CA GLY A 480 -16.67 18.27 -5.59
C GLY A 480 -16.03 18.88 -6.83
N TRP A 481 -16.72 18.91 -7.98
CA TRP A 481 -16.16 19.45 -9.21
C TRP A 481 -16.01 20.97 -9.15
N GLN A 482 -14.84 21.43 -9.56
CA GLN A 482 -14.54 22.83 -9.81
C GLN A 482 -13.84 22.94 -11.18
N GLY A 483 -14.64 23.19 -12.22
CA GLY A 483 -14.18 23.15 -13.61
C GLY A 483 -13.71 21.75 -14.00
N ALA A 484 -12.42 21.58 -14.25
CA ALA A 484 -11.80 20.30 -14.62
C ALA A 484 -11.30 19.47 -13.42
N PHE A 485 -11.31 20.05 -12.22
CA PHE A 485 -10.64 19.51 -11.05
C PHE A 485 -11.67 19.06 -10.02
N TYR A 486 -11.54 17.83 -9.52
CA TYR A 486 -12.36 17.37 -8.41
C TYR A 486 -11.67 17.76 -7.10
N VAL A 487 -12.23 18.72 -6.36
CA VAL A 487 -11.73 19.23 -5.07
C VAL A 487 -12.72 18.86 -3.96
N PRO A 488 -12.67 17.62 -3.43
CA PRO A 488 -13.62 17.13 -2.44
C PRO A 488 -13.53 17.90 -1.12
N ARG A 489 -14.59 17.83 -0.30
CA ARG A 489 -14.54 18.26 1.10
C ARG A 489 -13.73 17.27 1.91
N GLY A 490 -12.79 17.76 2.71
CA GLY A 490 -11.94 16.90 3.54
C GLY A 490 -10.70 17.58 4.09
N ALA A 491 -10.25 17.11 5.25
CA ALA A 491 -8.95 17.49 5.79
C ALA A 491 -7.83 17.02 4.84
N TYR A 492 -6.88 17.88 4.55
CA TYR A 492 -5.78 17.57 3.63
C TYR A 492 -4.51 17.23 4.40
N VAL A 493 -3.94 16.08 4.10
CA VAL A 493 -2.73 15.52 4.71
C VAL A 493 -1.61 15.48 3.67
N GLN A 494 -0.60 16.32 3.87
CA GLN A 494 0.64 16.26 3.11
C GLN A 494 1.68 15.49 3.91
N LEU A 495 2.09 14.33 3.38
CA LEU A 495 3.17 13.53 3.93
C LEU A 495 4.51 14.15 3.52
N VAL A 496 5.41 14.33 4.48
CA VAL A 496 6.77 14.86 4.27
C VAL A 496 7.79 13.96 4.97
N PRO A 497 9.07 13.99 4.57
CA PRO A 497 10.04 13.02 5.09
C PRO A 497 10.23 12.98 6.62
N ASP A 498 10.00 14.09 7.32
CA ASP A 498 10.15 14.20 8.78
C ASP A 498 8.82 14.23 9.56
N GLY A 499 7.69 14.02 8.89
CA GLY A 499 6.37 14.04 9.52
C GLY A 499 5.25 14.34 8.52
N PHE A 500 4.28 15.16 8.91
CA PHE A 500 3.15 15.46 8.04
C PHE A 500 2.51 16.80 8.39
N ILE A 501 1.82 17.40 7.42
CA ILE A 501 1.08 18.64 7.59
C ILE A 501 -0.40 18.31 7.40
N ILE A 502 -1.23 18.78 8.32
CA ILE A 502 -2.68 18.66 8.23
C ILE A 502 -3.29 20.04 8.08
N LEU A 503 -4.04 20.23 7.01
CA LEU A 503 -4.85 21.41 6.74
C LEU A 503 -6.33 21.06 6.92
N ARG A 504 -7.04 21.89 7.71
CA ARG A 504 -8.50 21.83 7.84
C ARG A 504 -9.19 22.41 6.60
N ASP A 505 -10.33 21.85 6.21
CA ASP A 505 -11.12 22.36 5.10
C ASP A 505 -11.69 23.75 5.44
N SER A 506 -11.54 24.71 4.51
CA SER A 506 -12.03 26.09 4.70
C SER A 506 -13.56 26.18 4.69
N ARG A 507 -14.25 25.19 4.13
CA ARG A 507 -15.72 25.11 4.00
C ARG A 507 -16.38 24.49 5.24
N ALA A 508 -15.61 23.89 6.16
CA ALA A 508 -16.11 23.30 7.42
C ALA A 508 -16.76 24.36 8.34
N PRO A 509 -17.45 24.03 9.45
CA PRO A 509 -17.89 25.01 10.44
C PRO A 509 -16.72 25.63 11.24
N ALA A 510 -16.93 26.79 11.86
CA ALA A 510 -15.89 27.51 12.61
C ALA A 510 -15.20 26.66 13.70
N SER A 511 -15.92 25.70 14.31
CA SER A 511 -15.36 24.78 15.31
C SER A 511 -14.37 23.74 14.77
N GLU A 512 -14.34 23.52 13.46
CA GLU A 512 -13.53 22.49 12.77
C GLU A 512 -12.49 23.10 11.81
N ARG A 513 -12.63 24.39 11.47
CA ARG A 513 -11.72 25.14 10.57
C ARG A 513 -10.35 25.41 11.16
N THR A 514 -10.21 25.45 12.49
CA THR A 514 -8.96 25.84 13.16
C THR A 514 -8.50 24.83 14.21
N TRP A 515 -7.20 24.82 14.47
CA TRP A 515 -6.59 24.00 15.51
C TRP A 515 -6.73 24.64 16.89
N ARG A 516 -6.61 23.82 17.93
CA ARG A 516 -6.69 24.26 19.33
C ARG A 516 -5.35 24.11 20.04
N ASN A 517 -5.11 24.95 21.02
CA ASN A 517 -4.00 24.82 21.96
C ASN A 517 -4.28 23.67 22.96
N PRO A 518 -3.27 23.21 23.73
CA PRO A 518 -3.48 22.17 24.75
C PRO A 518 -4.52 22.52 25.82
N ASP A 519 -4.76 23.81 26.08
CA ASP A 519 -5.78 24.30 27.01
C ASP A 519 -7.19 24.38 26.39
N GLY A 520 -7.32 24.08 25.09
CA GLY A 520 -8.58 24.12 24.34
C GLY A 520 -8.89 25.46 23.66
N THR A 521 -8.07 26.49 23.87
CA THR A 521 -8.22 27.79 23.18
C THR A 521 -7.96 27.67 21.68
N ASP A 522 -8.60 28.52 20.88
CA ASP A 522 -8.43 28.50 19.42
C ASP A 522 -7.08 29.12 19.02
N THR A 523 -6.37 28.46 18.09
CA THR A 523 -5.12 28.95 17.52
C THR A 523 -5.34 29.98 16.42
N GLY A 524 -6.55 30.05 15.85
CA GLY A 524 -6.86 30.87 14.67
C GLY A 524 -6.25 30.37 13.36
N ASN A 525 -5.60 29.20 13.37
CA ASN A 525 -4.89 28.66 12.21
C ASN A 525 -5.51 27.34 11.75
N SER A 526 -5.65 27.15 10.43
CA SER A 526 -6.18 25.93 9.82
C SER A 526 -5.11 24.86 9.54
N VAL A 527 -3.83 25.24 9.59
CA VAL A 527 -2.69 24.36 9.31
C VAL A 527 -1.99 23.95 10.60
N ASN A 528 -1.64 22.68 10.72
CA ASN A 528 -0.78 22.19 11.79
C ASN A 528 0.27 21.23 11.22
N ARG A 529 1.54 21.47 11.53
CA ARG A 529 2.66 20.60 11.15
C ARG A 529 2.99 19.68 12.30
N TYR A 530 3.13 18.40 12.00
CA TYR A 530 3.58 17.38 12.92
C TYR A 530 4.98 16.93 12.53
N ARG A 531 5.88 16.91 13.50
CA ARG A 531 7.26 16.45 13.33
C ARG A 531 7.49 15.22 14.18
N ILE A 532 8.16 14.23 13.59
CA ILE A 532 8.47 12.96 14.24
C ILE A 532 9.99 12.85 14.40
N VAL A 533 10.42 12.42 15.58
CA VAL A 533 11.85 12.19 15.88
C VAL A 533 12.04 10.85 16.56
N ARG A 534 13.23 10.27 16.41
CA ARG A 534 13.66 9.11 17.19
C ARG A 534 14.48 9.57 18.39
N SER A 535 14.15 9.08 19.58
CA SER A 535 14.93 9.33 20.79
C SER A 535 16.19 8.46 20.83
N GLY A 536 17.11 8.76 21.76
CA GLY A 536 18.27 7.90 22.02
C GLY A 536 17.93 6.48 22.51
N THR A 537 16.69 6.25 22.97
CA THR A 537 16.18 4.92 23.33
C THR A 537 15.58 4.16 22.14
N GLY A 538 15.58 4.74 20.94
CA GLY A 538 15.04 4.14 19.72
C GLY A 538 13.53 4.34 19.51
N LYS A 539 12.82 4.93 20.47
CA LYS A 539 11.38 5.20 20.40
C LYS A 539 11.07 6.42 19.55
N LEU A 540 9.89 6.44 18.91
CA LEU A 540 9.43 7.58 18.14
C LEU A 540 8.62 8.54 19.02
N TYR A 541 8.84 9.84 18.84
CA TYR A 541 8.11 10.91 19.50
C TYR A 541 7.52 11.86 18.46
N ILE A 542 6.33 12.37 18.73
CA ILE A 542 5.63 13.34 17.90
C ILE A 542 5.39 14.62 18.68
N ALA A 543 5.56 15.74 17.99
CA ALA A 543 5.10 17.06 18.43
C ALA A 543 4.49 17.80 17.25
N ASN A 544 3.73 18.86 17.53
CA ASN A 544 3.07 19.69 16.53
C ASN A 544 3.46 21.17 16.64
N SER A 545 3.08 22.00 15.66
CA SER A 545 3.48 23.42 15.56
C SER A 545 3.21 24.24 16.82
N TYR A 546 2.20 23.85 17.58
CA TYR A 546 1.68 24.57 18.75
C TYR A 546 2.10 23.90 20.06
N THR A 547 2.99 22.90 20.01
CA THR A 547 3.54 22.26 21.19
C THR A 547 4.42 23.26 21.96
N PRO A 548 4.18 23.48 23.27
CA PRO A 548 4.92 24.49 24.03
C PRO A 548 6.30 23.95 24.44
N PHE A 549 7.32 24.15 23.60
CA PHE A 549 8.71 23.78 23.91
C PHE A 549 9.39 24.67 24.96
N GLY A 550 8.77 25.80 25.33
CA GLY A 550 9.37 26.86 26.14
C GLY A 550 10.31 27.77 25.35
N GLY A 551 10.51 29.01 25.82
CA GLY A 551 11.50 29.93 25.26
C GLY A 551 11.29 30.39 23.81
N GLY A 552 10.07 30.27 23.25
CA GLY A 552 9.77 30.67 21.87
C GLY A 552 10.33 29.75 20.79
N ILE A 553 10.75 28.53 21.14
CA ILE A 553 11.33 27.56 20.21
C ILE A 553 10.26 27.08 19.22
N ASN A 554 10.59 27.08 17.93
CA ASN A 554 9.75 26.57 16.86
C ASN A 554 9.98 25.06 16.65
N ILE A 555 8.93 24.33 16.27
CA ILE A 555 9.01 22.89 15.97
C ILE A 555 10.12 22.53 14.97
N ASN A 556 10.41 23.38 13.98
CA ASN A 556 11.40 23.11 12.93
C ASN A 556 12.85 23.25 13.44
N THR A 557 13.08 24.03 14.49
CA THR A 557 14.40 24.24 15.09
C THR A 557 14.62 23.45 16.38
N ALA A 558 13.56 22.87 16.94
CA ALA A 558 13.64 22.02 18.12
C ALA A 558 14.58 20.82 17.90
N THR A 559 15.40 20.52 18.91
CA THR A 559 16.25 19.32 18.94
C THR A 559 15.41 18.06 19.21
N PRO A 560 15.87 16.86 18.81
CA PRO A 560 15.16 15.61 19.12
C PRO A 560 14.87 15.43 20.60
N ALA A 561 15.79 15.85 21.49
CA ALA A 561 15.60 15.78 22.93
C ALA A 561 14.47 16.71 23.43
N GLN A 562 14.36 17.92 22.85
CA GLN A 562 13.27 18.84 23.18
C GLN A 562 11.92 18.32 22.67
N VAL A 563 11.90 17.72 21.47
CA VAL A 563 10.69 17.08 20.93
C VAL A 563 10.28 15.88 21.80
N ALA A 564 11.22 15.04 22.22
CA ALA A 564 10.93 13.91 23.10
C ALA A 564 10.47 14.34 24.51
N ALA A 565 10.92 15.49 25.01
CA ALA A 565 10.55 16.01 26.31
C ALA A 565 9.16 16.68 26.33
N ALA A 566 8.82 17.43 25.29
CA ALA A 566 7.56 18.18 25.22
C ALA A 566 6.44 17.44 24.44
N GLY A 567 6.81 16.52 23.56
CA GLY A 567 5.90 15.72 22.74
C GLY A 567 5.38 14.46 23.44
N GLN A 568 4.85 13.52 22.64
CA GLN A 568 4.33 12.24 23.11
C GLN A 568 4.97 11.08 22.34
N GLU A 569 5.06 9.90 22.95
CA GLU A 569 5.48 8.69 22.24
C GLU A 569 4.49 8.37 21.11
N PHE A 570 4.97 8.34 19.88
CA PHE A 570 4.13 8.22 18.70
C PHE A 570 3.76 6.79 18.40
N THR A 571 2.47 6.54 18.20
CA THR A 571 1.92 5.21 17.93
C THR A 571 1.75 4.90 16.44
N GLY A 572 1.83 5.92 15.58
CA GLY A 572 1.60 5.77 14.14
C GLY A 572 0.14 5.88 13.69
N LEU A 573 -0.83 6.07 14.61
CA LEU A 573 -2.24 6.19 14.27
C LEU A 573 -2.66 7.66 14.03
N LEU A 574 -3.33 7.89 12.90
CA LEU A 574 -4.04 9.13 12.58
C LEU A 574 -5.52 8.79 12.35
N TYR A 575 -6.43 9.43 13.06
CA TYR A 575 -7.87 9.20 12.94
C TYR A 575 -8.60 10.50 12.60
N PHE A 576 -9.42 10.45 11.56
CA PHE A 576 -10.24 11.55 11.05
C PHE A 576 -11.71 11.14 11.11
N GLU A 577 -12.56 11.99 11.68
CA GLU A 577 -14.00 11.70 11.78
C GLU A 577 -14.70 11.76 10.42
N GLY A 578 -14.20 12.60 9.48
CA GLY A 578 -14.75 12.75 8.14
C GLY A 578 -13.75 12.40 7.03
N ASN A 579 -13.96 12.99 5.85
CA ASN A 579 -13.16 12.74 4.66
C ASN A 579 -11.70 13.20 4.81
N VAL A 580 -10.79 12.55 4.09
CA VAL A 580 -9.36 12.90 4.08
C VAL A 580 -8.83 12.95 2.66
N ARG A 581 -7.96 13.91 2.38
CA ARG A 581 -7.21 14.05 1.12
C ARG A 581 -5.74 13.82 1.41
N VAL A 582 -5.02 13.01 0.64
CA VAL A 582 -3.63 12.62 0.97
C VAL A 582 -2.72 12.56 -0.25
N ARG A 583 -1.47 13.05 -0.09
CA ARG A 583 -0.35 12.91 -1.05
C ARG A 583 1.01 13.10 -0.35
N GLY A 584 2.10 12.76 -1.04
CA GLY A 584 3.48 13.09 -0.65
C GLY A 584 4.34 11.88 -0.27
N ALA A 585 5.39 12.11 0.52
CA ALA A 585 6.33 11.07 0.94
C ALA A 585 6.08 10.66 2.40
N ILE A 586 5.79 9.37 2.63
CA ILE A 586 5.65 8.79 3.97
C ILE A 586 6.90 9.12 4.78
N PRO A 587 6.81 9.56 6.05
CA PRO A 587 7.99 9.94 6.81
C PRO A 587 9.02 8.79 6.85
N THR A 588 10.29 9.12 6.66
CA THR A 588 11.35 8.13 6.47
C THR A 588 11.46 7.22 7.69
N ASP A 589 11.37 5.90 7.43
CA ASP A 589 11.38 4.83 8.43
C ASP A 589 10.28 4.90 9.51
N VAL A 590 9.18 5.60 9.21
CA VAL A 590 7.99 5.67 10.05
C VAL A 590 6.84 4.89 9.42
N GLN A 591 6.08 4.18 10.24
CA GLN A 591 4.91 3.41 9.80
C GLN A 591 3.65 4.08 10.33
N LEU A 592 2.70 4.29 9.43
CA LEU A 592 1.47 5.03 9.69
C LEU A 592 0.22 4.20 9.39
N THR A 593 -0.85 4.49 10.11
CA THR A 593 -2.20 4.04 9.79
C THR A 593 -3.13 5.24 9.87
N LEU A 594 -3.63 5.65 8.71
CA LEU A 594 -4.56 6.75 8.54
C LEU A 594 -5.96 6.15 8.39
N VAL A 595 -6.83 6.49 9.34
CA VAL A 595 -8.21 6.03 9.41
C VAL A 595 -9.14 7.22 9.16
N SER A 596 -10.12 7.05 8.28
CA SER A 596 -11.17 8.02 7.99
C SER A 596 -12.55 7.41 8.26
N GLY A 597 -13.39 8.14 9.00
CA GLY A 597 -14.82 7.84 9.17
C GLY A 597 -15.66 8.07 7.91
N GLY A 598 -15.06 8.56 6.81
CA GLY A 598 -15.69 8.77 5.51
C GLY A 598 -14.84 8.22 4.36
N THR A 599 -14.55 9.06 3.36
CA THR A 599 -13.75 8.71 2.16
C THR A 599 -12.32 9.24 2.26
N ILE A 600 -11.35 8.45 1.79
CA ILE A 600 -9.97 8.89 1.57
C ILE A 600 -9.75 9.13 0.07
N TYR A 601 -9.30 10.33 -0.29
CA TYR A 601 -8.91 10.73 -1.65
C TYR A 601 -7.39 10.76 -1.77
N VAL A 602 -6.84 9.97 -2.69
CA VAL A 602 -5.41 9.98 -3.05
C VAL A 602 -5.22 10.95 -4.21
N GLU A 603 -4.55 12.08 -3.98
CA GLU A 603 -4.48 13.22 -4.90
C GLU A 603 -3.14 13.35 -5.65
N GLY A 604 -2.35 12.29 -5.69
CA GLY A 604 -1.02 12.28 -6.29
C GLY A 604 -0.24 11.06 -5.86
N SER A 605 1.09 11.14 -5.95
CA SER A 605 1.94 10.04 -5.50
C SER A 605 1.99 9.94 -3.98
N ILE A 606 2.02 8.71 -3.48
CA ILE A 606 2.35 8.37 -2.09
C ILE A 606 3.56 7.45 -2.15
N THR A 607 4.69 7.88 -1.62
CA THR A 607 5.95 7.11 -1.74
C THR A 607 6.62 6.91 -0.40
N LYS A 608 7.42 5.85 -0.27
CA LYS A 608 8.26 5.59 0.89
C LYS A 608 9.29 6.71 1.06
N GLY A 609 9.45 7.15 2.31
CA GLY A 609 10.43 8.17 2.66
C GLY A 609 11.84 7.64 2.52
N ILE A 610 12.67 8.38 1.81
CA ILE A 610 14.07 8.03 1.52
C ILE A 610 15.04 9.16 1.88
N SER A 611 14.53 10.27 2.41
CA SER A 611 15.36 11.39 2.87
C SER A 611 15.74 11.16 4.32
N ARG A 612 17.02 11.29 4.65
CA ARG A 612 17.52 11.10 6.01
C ARG A 612 16.95 12.17 6.92
N THR A 613 16.21 11.73 7.93
CA THR A 613 15.61 12.61 8.95
C THR A 613 16.05 12.18 10.33
N GLN A 614 15.66 12.95 11.35
CA GLN A 614 15.90 12.58 12.75
C GLN A 614 15.08 11.36 13.21
N ALA A 615 14.12 10.89 12.41
CA ALA A 615 13.38 9.66 12.66
C ALA A 615 14.04 8.42 11.99
N ALA A 616 14.91 8.63 11.00
CA ALA A 616 15.52 7.59 10.19
C ALA A 616 16.44 6.67 11.03
N PHE A 617 16.50 5.39 10.64
CA PHE A 617 17.46 4.43 11.22
C PHE A 617 18.88 4.66 10.69
N ASP A 618 19.02 5.03 9.42
CA ASP A 618 20.32 5.39 8.86
C ASP A 618 20.77 6.77 9.36
N GLN A 619 21.73 6.77 10.28
CA GLN A 619 22.32 7.98 10.86
C GLN A 619 23.63 8.41 10.15
N THR A 620 23.98 7.79 9.02
CA THR A 620 25.31 7.93 8.38
C THR A 620 25.35 9.04 7.32
N GLY A 621 25.46 10.30 7.73
CA GLY A 621 25.65 11.46 6.85
C GLY A 621 24.75 12.63 7.23
N ALA A 622 24.59 13.62 6.36
CA ALA A 622 23.81 14.81 6.67
C ALA A 622 22.29 14.56 6.62
N LEU A 623 21.52 15.33 7.40
CA LEU A 623 20.06 15.36 7.27
C LEU A 623 19.67 15.92 5.90
N GLY A 624 18.63 15.36 5.31
CA GLY A 624 18.18 15.73 3.96
C GLY A 624 18.92 15.01 2.83
N GLU A 625 19.94 14.19 3.11
CA GLU A 625 20.56 13.30 2.10
C GLU A 625 19.75 12.02 1.92
N ARG A 626 19.95 11.29 0.83
CA ARG A 626 19.28 10.00 0.63
C ARG A 626 19.84 8.93 1.58
N ILE A 627 18.97 8.08 2.09
CA ILE A 627 19.38 6.91 2.87
C ILE A 627 20.13 5.90 1.98
N ASN A 628 21.11 5.21 2.56
CA ASN A 628 21.87 4.15 1.89
C ASN A 628 21.31 2.74 2.16
N THR A 629 20.21 2.66 2.91
CA THR A 629 19.48 1.44 3.26
C THR A 629 18.08 1.47 2.67
N SER A 630 17.40 0.33 2.65
CA SER A 630 16.02 0.30 2.21
C SER A 630 15.11 0.99 3.21
N SER A 631 14.18 1.80 2.71
CA SER A 631 13.20 2.49 3.53
C SER A 631 12.30 1.50 4.27
N ARG A 632 12.07 1.76 5.55
CA ARG A 632 11.10 1.05 6.40
C ARG A 632 9.74 1.76 6.44
N SER A 633 9.54 2.83 5.67
CA SER A 633 8.28 3.56 5.64
C SER A 633 7.12 2.70 5.16
N MET A 634 5.99 2.73 5.86
CA MET A 634 4.76 2.01 5.48
C MET A 634 3.52 2.85 5.79
N LEU A 635 2.47 2.73 4.98
CA LEU A 635 1.22 3.45 5.17
C LEU A 635 0.02 2.54 4.92
N MET A 636 -0.90 2.52 5.89
CA MET A 636 -2.25 2.01 5.75
C MET A 636 -3.22 3.17 5.56
N LEU A 637 -4.07 3.11 4.53
CA LEU A 637 -5.22 3.97 4.32
C LEU A 637 -6.49 3.16 4.56
N ALA A 638 -7.20 3.41 5.66
CA ALA A 638 -8.44 2.74 6.00
C ALA A 638 -9.60 3.74 5.99
N ALA A 639 -10.53 3.59 5.05
CA ALA A 639 -11.70 4.42 4.89
C ALA A 639 -12.96 3.62 5.18
N LYS A 640 -13.97 4.29 5.74
CA LYS A 640 -15.29 3.68 5.95
C LYS A 640 -15.97 3.46 4.60
N ASP A 641 -16.04 4.52 3.80
CA ASP A 641 -16.81 4.54 2.57
C ASP A 641 -15.94 4.15 1.36
N PHE A 642 -15.06 5.04 0.89
CA PHE A 642 -14.26 4.80 -0.30
C PHE A 642 -12.78 5.11 -0.08
N VAL A 643 -11.92 4.39 -0.78
CA VAL A 643 -10.57 4.86 -1.09
C VAL A 643 -10.54 5.19 -2.58
N ALA A 644 -10.53 6.49 -2.88
CA ALA A 644 -10.66 7.01 -4.24
C ALA A 644 -9.34 7.59 -4.74
N VAL A 645 -8.83 7.12 -5.87
CA VAL A 645 -7.71 7.75 -6.57
C VAL A 645 -8.25 8.91 -7.40
N ASN A 646 -7.90 10.13 -7.01
CA ASN A 646 -8.36 11.34 -7.67
C ASN A 646 -7.36 11.77 -8.74
N THR A 647 -7.53 11.21 -9.94
CA THR A 647 -6.61 11.45 -11.07
C THR A 647 -6.60 12.90 -11.55
N SER A 648 -7.70 13.63 -11.35
CA SER A 648 -7.79 15.07 -11.66
C SER A 648 -6.82 15.93 -10.83
N GLN A 649 -6.29 15.40 -9.73
CA GLN A 649 -5.36 16.12 -8.84
C GLN A 649 -3.88 15.75 -9.05
N PHE A 650 -3.56 14.83 -9.96
CA PHE A 650 -2.16 14.45 -10.25
C PHE A 650 -1.31 15.64 -10.68
N THR A 651 -1.89 16.56 -11.46
CA THR A 651 -1.36 17.91 -11.73
C THR A 651 -2.44 18.93 -11.36
N GLY A 652 -2.97 18.80 -10.16
CA GLY A 652 -4.06 19.64 -9.65
C GLY A 652 -3.61 20.78 -8.77
N MET A 653 -4.58 21.42 -8.13
CA MET A 653 -4.40 22.66 -7.37
C MET A 653 -4.22 22.39 -5.87
N PRO A 654 -3.49 23.24 -5.14
CA PRO A 654 -3.42 23.13 -3.70
C PRO A 654 -4.82 23.31 -3.07
N PRO A 655 -5.08 22.65 -1.92
CA PRO A 655 -6.39 22.63 -1.26
C PRO A 655 -6.88 24.01 -0.78
N THR A 656 -6.00 25.00 -0.65
CA THR A 656 -6.34 26.38 -0.26
C THR A 656 -6.61 27.30 -1.43
N GLN A 657 -6.42 26.84 -2.67
CA GLN A 657 -6.60 27.67 -3.86
C GLN A 657 -8.08 27.95 -4.08
N ILE A 658 -8.42 29.23 -4.25
CA ILE A 658 -9.76 29.64 -4.67
C ILE A 658 -9.81 29.54 -6.19
N ILE A 659 -10.84 28.89 -6.72
CA ILE A 659 -11.02 28.64 -8.15
C ILE A 659 -12.24 29.41 -8.65
N GLU A 660 -12.08 30.13 -9.76
CA GLU A 660 -13.20 30.75 -10.49
C GLU A 660 -13.52 29.92 -11.72
N GLU A 661 -14.69 29.31 -11.74
CA GLU A 661 -15.20 28.56 -12.89
C GLU A 661 -15.84 29.51 -13.91
N VAL A 662 -15.61 29.23 -15.20
CA VAL A 662 -16.35 29.87 -16.29
C VAL A 662 -17.33 28.86 -16.85
N ASN A 663 -18.63 29.18 -16.78
CA ASN A 663 -19.65 28.38 -17.43
C ASN A 663 -19.49 28.45 -18.95
N ASP A 664 -19.34 27.29 -19.58
CA ASP A 664 -19.34 27.18 -21.04
C ASP A 664 -20.71 27.56 -21.60
N LEU A 665 -20.71 28.11 -22.82
CA LEU A 665 -21.95 28.41 -23.55
C LEU A 665 -22.68 27.09 -23.89
N PRO A 666 -24.02 27.06 -23.89
CA PRO A 666 -24.76 25.93 -24.43
C PRO A 666 -24.30 25.68 -25.89
N ASN A 667 -23.85 24.46 -26.18
CA ASN A 667 -23.27 23.98 -27.46
C ASN A 667 -21.76 24.19 -27.69
N ALA A 668 -20.98 24.64 -26.71
CA ALA A 668 -19.51 24.60 -26.78
C ALA A 668 -18.98 23.18 -26.49
N ILE A 669 -17.75 22.88 -26.93
CA ILE A 669 -17.03 21.67 -26.48
C ILE A 669 -16.84 21.82 -24.97
N GLU A 670 -17.31 20.86 -24.16
CA GLU A 670 -17.32 20.95 -22.70
C GLU A 670 -15.90 21.02 -22.10
N THR A 671 -15.38 22.24 -21.99
CA THR A 671 -14.03 22.51 -21.46
C THR A 671 -14.08 22.97 -20.02
N ASN A 672 -15.13 23.70 -19.61
CA ASN A 672 -15.35 24.19 -18.23
C ASN A 672 -14.05 24.73 -17.60
N PRO A 673 -13.45 25.77 -18.20
CA PRO A 673 -12.15 26.26 -17.79
C PRO A 673 -12.25 27.04 -16.49
N ILE A 674 -11.09 27.25 -15.87
CA ILE A 674 -10.92 28.14 -14.74
C ILE A 674 -10.34 29.48 -15.21
N ARG A 675 -10.77 30.58 -14.61
CA ARG A 675 -10.35 31.94 -14.97
C ARG A 675 -9.29 32.48 -14.03
N MET A 676 -8.18 32.95 -14.58
CA MET A 676 -7.16 33.73 -13.89
C MET A 676 -7.35 35.21 -14.26
N ARG A 677 -7.68 36.06 -13.29
CA ARG A 677 -8.02 37.47 -13.54
C ARG A 677 -6.78 38.32 -13.67
N ARG A 678 -6.76 39.23 -14.66
CA ARG A 678 -5.69 40.22 -14.84
C ARG A 678 -5.51 41.15 -13.63
N THR A 679 -6.60 41.45 -12.93
CA THR A 679 -6.60 42.28 -11.72
C THR A 679 -6.89 41.42 -10.50
N GLN A 680 -5.93 41.34 -9.59
CA GLN A 680 -6.11 40.63 -8.32
C GLN A 680 -7.22 41.28 -7.48
N SER A 681 -8.08 40.45 -6.89
CA SER A 681 -9.07 40.86 -5.89
C SER A 681 -9.02 39.92 -4.69
N ALA A 682 -9.71 40.26 -3.60
CA ALA A 682 -9.75 39.41 -2.41
C ALA A 682 -10.42 38.05 -2.68
N ASP A 683 -11.32 37.99 -3.67
CA ASP A 683 -12.12 36.81 -3.99
C ASP A 683 -11.58 36.01 -5.18
N TYR A 684 -10.71 36.61 -6.02
CA TYR A 684 -10.24 36.01 -7.27
C TYR A 684 -8.73 36.20 -7.48
N PRO A 685 -7.97 35.11 -7.75
CA PRO A 685 -6.52 35.17 -7.87
C PRO A 685 -6.05 35.60 -9.28
N SER A 686 -4.88 36.23 -9.33
CA SER A 686 -4.14 36.57 -10.56
C SER A 686 -3.02 35.56 -10.89
N SER A 687 -2.99 34.45 -10.16
CA SER A 687 -2.08 33.33 -10.37
C SER A 687 -2.72 32.02 -9.94
N TYR A 688 -2.26 30.90 -10.50
CA TYR A 688 -2.69 29.57 -10.13
C TYR A 688 -1.50 28.65 -9.92
N THR A 689 -1.48 27.97 -8.78
CA THR A 689 -0.47 26.97 -8.45
C THR A 689 -0.98 25.58 -8.81
N PHE A 690 -0.13 24.78 -9.44
CA PHE A 690 -0.32 23.37 -9.69
C PHE A 690 0.72 22.54 -8.92
N ARG A 691 0.39 21.30 -8.58
CA ARG A 691 1.25 20.41 -7.82
C ARG A 691 1.49 19.09 -8.55
N SER A 692 2.76 18.69 -8.66
CA SER A 692 3.15 17.38 -9.19
C SER A 692 4.37 16.84 -8.46
N GLU A 693 4.44 15.53 -8.27
CA GLU A 693 5.62 14.83 -7.76
C GLU A 693 6.55 14.40 -8.90
N TYR A 694 7.86 14.53 -8.70
CA TYR A 694 8.88 13.97 -9.60
C TYR A 694 9.52 12.77 -8.93
N LEU A 695 9.20 11.56 -9.39
CA LEU A 695 9.58 10.33 -8.70
C LEU A 695 11.00 9.86 -9.03
N LEU A 696 11.64 9.20 -8.07
CA LEU A 696 12.84 8.40 -8.32
C LEU A 696 12.47 7.01 -8.84
N ASN A 697 13.25 6.55 -9.81
CA ASN A 697 13.19 5.23 -10.43
C ASN A 697 14.06 4.23 -9.64
N PRO A 698 13.48 3.29 -8.87
CA PRO A 698 14.25 2.29 -8.13
C PRO A 698 15.06 1.35 -9.01
N ASP A 699 14.63 1.13 -10.26
CA ASP A 699 15.24 0.19 -11.21
C ASP A 699 16.45 0.80 -11.95
N SER A 700 16.67 2.11 -11.80
CA SER A 700 17.83 2.80 -12.38
C SER A 700 19.15 2.55 -11.64
N GLY A 701 19.09 1.90 -10.47
CA GLY A 701 20.22 1.59 -9.60
C GLY A 701 19.97 0.29 -8.84
N ASN A 702 20.47 0.19 -7.61
CA ASN A 702 20.11 -0.92 -6.71
C ASN A 702 18.76 -0.61 -6.04
N PRO A 703 17.68 -1.39 -6.28
CA PRO A 703 16.36 -1.15 -5.66
C PRO A 703 16.38 -1.22 -4.12
N ALA A 704 17.42 -1.81 -3.52
CA ALA A 704 17.62 -1.82 -2.07
C ALA A 704 18.19 -0.51 -1.50
N ASN A 705 18.80 0.32 -2.35
CA ASN A 705 19.64 1.43 -1.94
C ASN A 705 19.23 2.72 -2.66
N PRO A 706 18.35 3.53 -2.04
CA PRO A 706 17.85 4.78 -2.60
C PRO A 706 18.92 5.81 -2.99
N SER A 707 20.10 5.76 -2.37
CA SER A 707 21.22 6.63 -2.75
C SER A 707 21.69 6.43 -4.20
N THR A 708 21.37 5.29 -4.82
CA THR A 708 21.75 4.96 -6.21
C THR A 708 20.69 5.28 -7.25
N TRP A 709 19.47 5.64 -6.84
CA TRP A 709 18.35 5.86 -7.75
C TRP A 709 18.49 7.18 -8.51
N LYS A 710 17.98 7.21 -9.73
CA LYS A 710 17.89 8.39 -10.58
C LYS A 710 16.42 8.77 -10.78
N PRO A 711 16.08 10.05 -10.99
CA PRO A 711 14.70 10.46 -11.27
C PRO A 711 14.18 9.89 -12.58
N TYR A 712 12.89 9.55 -12.64
CA TYR A 712 12.24 9.06 -13.86
C TYR A 712 12.40 10.04 -15.02
N ALA A 713 12.14 11.33 -14.77
CA ALA A 713 12.28 12.43 -15.73
C ALA A 713 13.65 12.51 -16.43
N TYR A 714 14.71 11.96 -15.84
CA TYR A 714 16.04 11.88 -16.45
C TYR A 714 16.34 10.54 -17.11
N THR A 715 15.57 9.50 -16.81
CA THR A 715 15.79 8.15 -17.32
C THR A 715 14.81 7.76 -18.42
N TYR A 716 13.77 8.55 -18.67
CA TYR A 716 12.85 8.27 -19.76
C TYR A 716 13.62 8.23 -21.08
N GLU A 717 13.50 7.09 -21.73
CA GLU A 717 14.06 6.83 -23.05
C GLU A 717 12.96 6.15 -23.84
N GLU A 718 12.88 6.44 -25.13
CA GLU A 718 11.97 5.79 -26.05
C GLU A 718 12.09 4.26 -25.97
N PHE A 719 11.01 3.52 -26.23
CA PHE A 719 11.06 2.07 -26.16
C PHE A 719 11.98 1.43 -27.21
N SER A 720 11.87 1.86 -28.48
CA SER A 720 12.62 1.28 -29.60
C SER A 720 14.02 1.87 -29.81
N SER A 721 14.37 2.93 -29.10
CA SER A 721 15.64 3.64 -29.25
C SER A 721 16.15 4.15 -27.90
N SER A 722 17.43 4.44 -27.76
CA SER A 722 17.95 5.10 -26.55
C SER A 722 17.76 6.62 -26.58
N LEU A 723 16.81 7.12 -27.38
CA LEU A 723 16.56 8.56 -27.47
C LEU A 723 15.86 9.03 -26.20
N PRO A 724 16.40 10.07 -25.55
CA PRO A 724 15.93 10.49 -24.25
C PRO A 724 14.63 11.32 -24.39
N ILE A 725 13.69 11.11 -23.47
CA ILE A 725 12.39 11.77 -23.44
C ILE A 725 12.35 12.76 -22.27
N GLY A 726 11.97 14.02 -22.53
CA GLY A 726 11.86 15.06 -21.50
C GLY A 726 10.44 15.14 -20.94
N THR A 727 10.30 15.35 -19.64
CA THR A 727 9.00 15.65 -19.01
C THR A 727 8.67 17.14 -19.16
N GLY A 728 7.44 17.45 -19.54
CA GLY A 728 6.94 18.81 -19.68
C GLY A 728 5.52 19.00 -19.17
N LEU A 729 5.17 20.27 -19.00
CA LEU A 729 3.84 20.75 -18.65
C LEU A 729 3.02 20.90 -19.94
N MET A 730 2.01 20.07 -20.10
CA MET A 730 1.00 20.21 -21.15
C MET A 730 -0.15 21.06 -20.62
N LEU A 731 -0.45 22.17 -21.30
CA LEU A 731 -1.55 23.08 -20.96
C LEU A 731 -2.55 23.13 -22.09
N MET A 732 -3.83 22.98 -21.74
CA MET A 732 -4.95 23.39 -22.59
C MET A 732 -5.43 24.74 -22.07
N HIS A 733 -5.17 25.80 -22.82
CA HIS A 733 -5.32 27.18 -22.37
C HIS A 733 -5.79 28.11 -23.48
N THR A 734 -6.36 29.24 -23.08
CA THR A 734 -6.79 30.31 -23.97
C THR A 734 -6.85 31.62 -23.18
N MET A 735 -7.29 32.69 -23.82
CA MET A 735 -7.64 33.93 -23.15
C MET A 735 -9.11 34.30 -23.38
N ASP A 736 -9.63 35.19 -22.55
CA ASP A 736 -10.99 35.72 -22.71
C ASP A 736 -11.14 36.52 -24.02
N ASP A 737 -12.37 36.58 -24.54
CA ASP A 737 -12.65 37.18 -25.86
C ASP A 737 -12.27 38.68 -25.90
N GLY A 738 -11.71 39.13 -27.04
CA GLY A 738 -11.24 40.50 -27.28
C GLY A 738 -9.79 40.61 -27.80
N PRO A 739 -9.36 41.83 -28.17
CA PRO A 739 -8.01 42.07 -28.68
C PRO A 739 -6.98 42.01 -27.54
N ALA A 740 -6.15 40.97 -27.52
CA ALA A 740 -5.11 40.81 -26.50
C ALA A 740 -3.71 41.02 -27.08
N SER A 741 -3.29 42.26 -27.21
CA SER A 741 -1.94 42.56 -27.69
C SER A 741 -0.84 42.20 -26.68
N ASN A 742 -1.16 42.05 -25.37
CA ASN A 742 -0.18 42.04 -24.28
C ASN A 742 -0.43 40.99 -23.17
N THR A 743 -1.08 39.84 -23.43
CA THR A 743 -1.29 38.80 -22.39
C THR A 743 -0.16 37.76 -22.43
N PHE A 744 0.77 37.86 -21.47
CA PHE A 744 1.90 36.94 -21.29
C PHE A 744 1.82 36.21 -19.95
N ILE A 745 2.36 35.00 -19.91
CA ILE A 745 2.45 34.19 -18.70
C ILE A 745 3.91 33.93 -18.31
N SER A 746 4.11 33.70 -17.01
CA SER A 746 5.35 33.21 -16.41
C SER A 746 5.03 32.05 -15.48
N LEU A 747 6.00 31.16 -15.30
CA LEU A 747 5.90 30.04 -14.38
C LEU A 747 6.99 30.18 -13.32
N ASP A 748 6.60 30.24 -12.05
CA ASP A 748 7.55 30.08 -10.94
C ASP A 748 7.53 28.62 -10.47
N VAL A 749 8.70 28.01 -10.34
CA VAL A 749 8.88 26.63 -9.89
C VAL A 749 9.45 26.66 -8.48
N ASN A 750 8.71 26.10 -7.51
CA ASN A 750 9.07 26.09 -6.08
C ASN A 750 9.52 27.47 -5.59
N TYR A 751 8.68 28.48 -5.80
CA TYR A 751 8.97 29.88 -5.46
C TYR A 751 9.57 30.03 -4.06
N GLY A 752 10.68 30.76 -3.94
CA GLY A 752 11.42 30.93 -2.69
C GLY A 752 12.55 29.92 -2.47
N LEU A 753 12.61 28.82 -3.23
CA LEU A 753 13.68 27.83 -3.14
C LEU A 753 14.86 28.25 -4.04
N THR A 754 15.92 28.79 -3.43
CA THR A 754 17.13 29.22 -4.15
C THR A 754 18.25 28.19 -4.05
N ALA A 755 18.95 27.95 -5.16
CA ALA A 755 20.21 27.22 -5.11
C ALA A 755 21.26 28.04 -4.34
N PRO A 756 22.19 27.40 -3.59
CA PRO A 756 23.31 28.12 -3.00
C PRO A 756 24.05 28.95 -4.06
N GLY A 757 23.93 30.28 -3.99
CA GLY A 757 24.58 31.21 -4.92
C GLY A 757 23.80 31.57 -6.21
N ARG A 758 22.49 31.26 -6.31
CA ARG A 758 21.64 31.69 -7.45
C ARG A 758 20.25 32.14 -7.00
N GLU A 759 19.69 33.16 -7.65
CA GLU A 759 18.37 33.74 -7.37
C GLU A 759 17.27 33.23 -8.33
N ASP A 760 17.32 31.95 -8.72
CA ASP A 760 16.59 31.48 -9.89
C ASP A 760 15.50 30.45 -9.54
N TRP A 761 14.23 30.85 -9.70
CA TRP A 761 13.02 30.01 -9.58
C TRP A 761 12.06 30.23 -10.77
N GLN A 762 12.48 31.00 -11.77
CA GLN A 762 11.62 31.42 -12.88
C GLN A 762 11.86 30.52 -14.10
N TYR A 763 10.77 29.95 -14.62
CA TYR A 763 10.71 29.32 -15.93
C TYR A 763 10.21 30.32 -16.98
N LEU A 764 10.97 30.46 -18.06
CA LEU A 764 10.64 31.28 -19.21
C LEU A 764 10.00 30.42 -20.30
N PHE A 765 8.77 30.77 -20.67
CA PHE A 765 8.10 30.23 -21.85
C PHE A 765 8.72 30.86 -23.12
N ASP A 766 9.88 30.36 -23.55
CA ASP A 766 10.61 30.84 -24.75
C ASP A 766 10.03 30.24 -26.06
N LEU A 767 10.14 31.01 -27.15
CA LEU A 767 9.76 30.71 -28.53
C LEU A 767 10.97 30.63 -29.49
N ASN A 768 12.19 31.08 -29.11
CA ASN A 768 13.31 31.25 -30.04
C ASN A 768 14.32 30.09 -30.06
N ARG A 769 14.50 29.53 -31.27
CA ARG A 769 15.61 28.65 -31.70
C ARG A 769 16.95 29.41 -31.80
N THR A 770 18.03 28.79 -31.35
CA THR A 770 19.31 28.90 -32.09
C THR A 770 19.95 27.53 -32.28
N PRO A 771 20.19 27.08 -33.54
CA PRO A 771 20.84 25.81 -33.82
C PRO A 771 22.35 25.98 -33.67
N ALA A 772 22.91 25.66 -32.51
CA ALA A 772 24.36 25.56 -32.36
C ALA A 772 24.74 24.39 -31.45
N VAL A 773 24.79 23.20 -32.07
CA VAL A 773 25.66 22.07 -31.72
C VAL A 773 25.46 21.46 -30.32
N ALA A 774 24.55 20.47 -30.19
CA ALA A 774 24.69 19.17 -29.47
C ALA A 774 23.31 18.57 -29.08
N PRO A 775 23.24 17.24 -28.83
CA PRO A 775 22.41 16.30 -29.56
C PRO A 775 20.88 16.42 -29.33
N VAL A 776 20.18 16.32 -30.46
CA VAL A 776 18.79 15.90 -30.73
C VAL A 776 17.91 15.64 -29.49
N ASN A 777 17.31 16.70 -28.97
CA ASN A 777 16.17 16.61 -28.07
C ASN A 777 14.89 16.50 -28.91
N LEU A 778 14.18 15.37 -28.82
CA LEU A 778 13.01 15.05 -29.65
C LEU A 778 11.76 15.91 -29.36
N PHE A 779 11.79 16.77 -28.35
CA PHE A 779 10.61 17.44 -27.78
C PHE A 779 10.55 18.94 -28.04
N ASP A 780 11.39 19.46 -28.94
CA ASP A 780 11.15 20.78 -29.49
C ASP A 780 10.21 20.63 -30.71
N PRO A 781 8.93 21.03 -30.61
CA PRO A 781 7.97 20.96 -31.71
C PRO A 781 8.43 21.74 -32.95
N TYR A 782 9.51 22.51 -32.83
CA TYR A 782 10.16 23.25 -33.89
C TYR A 782 11.50 22.65 -34.34
N GLN A 783 11.87 21.38 -34.15
CA GLN A 783 13.14 20.86 -34.76
C GLN A 783 12.98 20.42 -36.24
N ARG A 784 12.61 21.33 -37.14
CA ARG A 784 12.72 21.10 -38.61
C ARG A 784 13.96 21.79 -39.18
N ASN A 785 14.89 20.98 -39.68
CA ASN A 785 16.26 21.30 -40.09
C ASN A 785 16.43 22.14 -41.38
N ASN A 786 15.39 22.82 -41.89
CA ASN A 786 15.53 23.70 -43.05
C ASN A 786 15.07 25.12 -42.72
N ALA A 787 16.02 26.07 -42.80
CA ALA A 787 15.76 27.50 -42.67
C ALA A 787 14.80 28.07 -43.76
N SER A 788 14.45 27.28 -44.78
CA SER A 788 13.53 27.64 -45.86
C SER A 788 12.14 26.99 -45.77
N ASP A 789 11.91 26.05 -44.84
CA ASP A 789 10.61 25.37 -44.64
C ASP A 789 9.91 25.86 -43.36
N PHE A 790 10.20 27.09 -42.94
CA PHE A 790 9.37 27.82 -41.98
C PHE A 790 8.02 28.12 -42.64
N LEU A 791 7.07 27.19 -42.53
CA LEU A 791 5.66 27.60 -42.50
C LEU A 791 5.49 28.54 -41.30
N PRO A 792 4.80 29.67 -41.45
CA PRO A 792 4.84 30.75 -40.49
C PRO A 792 4.00 30.39 -39.27
N TYR A 793 4.53 29.60 -38.35
CA TYR A 793 4.15 29.66 -36.92
C TYR A 793 4.70 30.96 -36.28
N SER A 794 4.73 32.04 -37.04
CA SER A 794 5.34 33.31 -36.69
C SER A 794 4.28 34.32 -36.29
N THR A 795 3.33 33.95 -35.44
CA THR A 795 2.42 34.94 -34.86
C THR A 795 1.72 34.45 -33.60
N ALA A 796 2.38 33.74 -32.67
CA ALA A 796 2.04 34.01 -31.27
C ALA A 796 2.43 35.47 -30.99
N GLY A 797 1.67 36.23 -30.19
CA GLY A 797 2.07 37.60 -29.84
C GLY A 797 3.41 37.56 -29.10
N PHE A 798 4.52 37.74 -29.79
CA PHE A 798 5.86 37.72 -29.19
C PHE A 798 6.36 39.16 -29.05
N PHE A 799 7.03 39.43 -27.93
CA PHE A 799 7.72 40.70 -27.74
C PHE A 799 9.21 40.51 -28.05
N GLU A 800 9.75 41.26 -29.01
CA GLU A 800 11.20 41.42 -29.15
C GLU A 800 11.65 42.47 -28.14
N ASN A 801 12.48 42.04 -27.19
CA ASN A 801 13.07 42.95 -26.21
C ASN A 801 13.96 43.97 -26.93
N GLY A 802 13.52 45.23 -27.02
CA GLY A 802 14.25 46.35 -27.60
C GLY A 802 15.49 46.81 -26.81
N TYR A 803 16.14 45.90 -26.07
CA TYR A 803 17.38 46.18 -25.36
C TYR A 803 18.56 46.07 -26.34
N GLY A 804 19.49 47.02 -26.24
CA GLY A 804 20.62 47.15 -27.17
C GLY A 804 21.45 45.88 -27.33
N ALA A 805 22.22 45.80 -28.41
CA ALA A 805 22.90 44.63 -28.98
C ALA A 805 23.76 43.73 -28.05
N ALA A 806 23.89 44.03 -26.76
CA ALA A 806 24.53 43.19 -25.75
C ALA A 806 23.53 42.40 -24.87
N GLN A 807 22.20 42.56 -25.06
CA GLN A 807 21.13 41.85 -24.33
C GLN A 807 20.19 41.06 -25.25
N GLN A 808 20.55 40.85 -26.52
CA GLN A 808 19.77 40.11 -27.53
C GLN A 808 19.68 38.59 -27.28
N ASP A 809 20.32 38.07 -26.22
CA ASP A 809 20.32 36.64 -25.86
C ASP A 809 19.13 36.21 -24.98
N ARG A 810 18.15 37.10 -24.69
CA ARG A 810 16.89 36.70 -24.05
C ARG A 810 15.82 36.49 -25.12
N GLY A 811 15.45 35.22 -25.35
CA GLY A 811 14.55 34.76 -26.41
C GLY A 811 13.13 35.36 -26.40
N LYS A 812 12.36 35.03 -27.43
CA LYS A 812 10.99 35.50 -27.64
C LYS A 812 10.07 34.86 -26.58
N ILE A 813 9.31 35.65 -25.83
CA ILE A 813 8.42 35.10 -24.79
C ILE A 813 7.05 34.75 -25.39
N TYR A 814 6.50 33.59 -25.00
CA TYR A 814 5.19 33.09 -25.40
C TYR A 814 4.04 33.99 -24.90
N GLY A 815 3.20 34.43 -25.82
CA GLY A 815 1.99 35.21 -25.56
C GLY A 815 0.77 34.67 -26.29
N LEU A 816 -0.43 34.97 -25.78
CA LEU A 816 -1.70 34.57 -26.38
C LEU A 816 -2.39 35.75 -27.06
N GLY A 817 -3.17 35.45 -28.11
CA GLY A 817 -4.27 36.31 -28.56
C GLY A 817 -4.15 36.95 -29.93
N SER A 818 -3.04 36.70 -30.60
CA SER A 818 -2.82 37.01 -32.00
C SER A 818 -3.69 36.15 -32.91
N GLU A 819 -3.90 34.88 -32.56
CA GLU A 819 -4.56 33.90 -33.41
C GLU A 819 -6.00 33.58 -33.00
N SER A 820 -6.79 33.11 -33.97
CA SER A 820 -8.22 32.83 -33.77
C SER A 820 -8.49 31.59 -32.89
N TRP A 821 -7.57 30.62 -32.85
CA TRP A 821 -7.65 29.44 -31.99
C TRP A 821 -7.19 29.69 -30.55
N GLN A 822 -6.58 30.84 -30.28
CA GLN A 822 -6.15 31.28 -28.95
C GLN A 822 -7.19 32.17 -28.23
N ARG A 823 -8.41 32.23 -28.75
CA ARG A 823 -9.50 33.07 -28.24
C ARG A 823 -10.67 32.20 -27.79
N PHE A 824 -11.19 32.47 -26.60
CA PHE A 824 -12.38 31.80 -26.09
C PHE A 824 -13.55 31.91 -27.10
N ALA A 825 -14.29 30.84 -27.42
CA ALA A 825 -14.32 29.53 -26.77
C ALA A 825 -13.39 28.45 -27.36
N LYS A 826 -12.39 28.82 -28.18
CA LYS A 826 -11.35 27.89 -28.65
C LYS A 826 -10.17 27.83 -27.68
N PHE A 827 -9.51 26.68 -27.63
CA PHE A 827 -8.36 26.42 -26.77
C PHE A 827 -7.19 25.90 -27.58
N GLU A 828 -6.01 26.41 -27.29
CA GLU A 828 -4.76 25.83 -27.72
C GLU A 828 -4.30 24.79 -26.70
N THR A 829 -3.67 23.72 -27.16
CA THR A 829 -2.99 22.73 -26.32
C THR A 829 -1.52 22.65 -26.70
N THR A 830 -0.68 23.09 -25.77
CA THR A 830 0.77 23.25 -25.98
C THR A 830 1.58 22.56 -24.89
N PHE A 831 2.72 22.01 -25.30
CA PHE A 831 3.67 21.30 -24.44
C PHE A 831 4.87 22.20 -24.12
N PHE A 832 5.16 22.37 -22.84
CA PHE A 832 6.28 23.18 -22.36
C PHE A 832 7.29 22.30 -21.60
N PRO A 833 8.53 22.12 -22.08
CA PRO A 833 9.49 21.22 -21.46
C PRO A 833 9.95 21.74 -20.08
N ILE A 834 9.79 20.93 -19.02
CA ILE A 834 10.17 21.28 -17.63
C ILE A 834 11.47 20.58 -17.21
N SER A 835 11.79 19.45 -17.83
CA SER A 835 13.05 18.76 -17.56
C SER A 835 13.55 18.07 -18.83
N GLN A 836 14.88 18.05 -19.00
CA GLN A 836 15.54 17.40 -20.11
C GLN A 836 16.43 16.28 -19.59
N SER A 837 16.55 15.21 -20.37
CA SER A 837 17.23 13.97 -19.99
C SER A 837 18.72 13.90 -20.42
N ASN A 838 19.32 15.02 -20.88
CA ASN A 838 20.71 15.04 -21.34
C ASN A 838 21.73 14.94 -20.19
N GLY A 839 22.62 13.94 -20.31
CA GLY A 839 23.65 13.60 -19.35
C GLY A 839 24.79 14.62 -19.24
N VAL A 840 25.50 14.52 -18.11
CA VAL A 840 26.76 15.20 -17.75
C VAL A 840 26.58 16.63 -17.18
N GLY A 841 26.20 16.73 -15.89
CA GLY A 841 26.44 17.97 -15.12
C GLY A 841 25.69 18.14 -13.81
N ALA A 842 24.49 17.56 -13.65
CA ALA A 842 23.71 17.73 -12.42
C ALA A 842 24.23 16.82 -11.29
N ALA A 843 24.55 17.41 -10.14
CA ALA A 843 24.87 16.65 -8.94
C ALA A 843 23.61 15.88 -8.46
N TYR A 844 23.51 14.59 -8.80
CA TYR A 844 22.39 13.73 -8.39
C TYR A 844 22.36 13.41 -6.89
N THR A 845 23.36 13.87 -6.15
CA THR A 845 23.55 13.58 -4.73
C THR A 845 22.66 14.44 -3.82
N THR A 846 21.99 15.46 -4.35
CA THR A 846 21.09 16.36 -3.60
C THR A 846 19.63 16.18 -4.05
N PHE A 847 18.67 16.32 -3.12
CA PHE A 847 17.22 16.27 -3.41
C PHE A 847 16.69 17.32 -4.41
N PRO A 848 17.25 18.54 -4.51
CA PRO A 848 16.96 19.41 -5.64
C PRO A 848 17.68 18.92 -6.91
N LEU A 849 16.90 18.70 -7.96
CA LEU A 849 17.31 18.55 -9.35
C LEU A 849 17.46 19.95 -9.94
N ILE A 850 18.59 20.20 -10.59
CA ILE A 850 18.84 21.44 -11.32
C ILE A 850 18.66 21.11 -12.81
N PRO A 851 17.55 21.51 -13.45
CA PRO A 851 17.40 21.38 -14.89
C PRO A 851 18.47 22.25 -15.57
N THR A 852 19.04 21.75 -16.66
CA THR A 852 20.13 22.39 -17.40
C THR A 852 19.75 23.14 -18.70
N PRO A 853 18.55 23.74 -18.89
CA PRO A 853 18.37 24.64 -20.03
C PRO A 853 18.78 26.06 -19.62
N ALA A 854 19.89 26.55 -20.17
CA ALA A 854 20.19 27.99 -20.13
C ALA A 854 19.10 28.84 -20.82
N GLU A 855 18.26 28.20 -21.67
CA GLU A 855 17.26 28.81 -22.54
C GLU A 855 15.91 29.09 -21.81
N HIS A 856 15.48 28.22 -20.90
CA HIS A 856 14.18 28.36 -20.20
C HIS A 856 14.29 28.89 -18.76
N GLY A 857 15.47 29.35 -18.37
CA GLY A 857 15.76 29.78 -17.00
C GLY A 857 16.25 28.65 -16.10
N THR A 858 16.77 29.04 -14.95
CA THR A 858 17.32 28.16 -13.91
C THR A 858 16.33 28.06 -12.75
N TYR A 859 16.05 26.85 -12.29
CA TYR A 859 15.15 26.61 -11.16
C TYR A 859 15.51 25.27 -10.49
N GLN A 860 14.85 24.94 -9.38
CA GLN A 860 15.06 23.67 -8.69
C GLN A 860 13.77 22.85 -8.66
N LEU A 861 13.87 21.58 -9.08
CA LEU A 861 12.80 20.60 -8.91
C LEU A 861 13.15 19.69 -7.73
N LEU A 862 12.20 19.42 -6.86
CA LEU A 862 12.36 18.50 -5.75
C LEU A 862 12.07 17.06 -6.20
N ALA A 863 13.03 16.16 -6.05
CA ALA A 863 12.83 14.73 -6.31
C ALA A 863 12.17 14.05 -5.10
N GLN A 864 11.20 13.17 -5.36
CA GLN A 864 10.44 12.42 -4.33
C GLN A 864 9.63 13.30 -3.37
N GLU A 865 9.42 14.58 -3.71
CA GLU A 865 8.59 15.53 -2.95
C GLU A 865 7.63 16.25 -3.90
N THR A 866 6.63 16.92 -3.33
CA THR A 866 5.66 17.70 -4.09
C THR A 866 6.29 19.00 -4.58
N ASN A 867 6.25 19.25 -5.89
CA ASN A 867 6.67 20.50 -6.51
C ASN A 867 5.47 21.42 -6.70
N GLU A 868 5.69 22.73 -6.58
CA GLU A 868 4.69 23.75 -6.85
C GLU A 868 5.05 24.54 -8.12
N PHE A 869 4.08 24.64 -9.03
CA PHE A 869 4.18 25.29 -10.33
C PHE A 869 3.19 26.46 -10.37
N ASN A 870 3.63 27.67 -10.09
CA ASN A 870 2.78 28.86 -10.03
C ASN A 870 2.76 29.58 -11.37
N ILE A 871 1.66 29.45 -12.11
CA ILE A 871 1.42 30.21 -13.34
C ILE A 871 0.86 31.58 -12.96
N ARG A 872 1.46 32.64 -13.49
CA ARG A 872 1.03 34.02 -13.26
C ARG A 872 1.18 34.86 -14.52
N PHE A 873 0.57 36.04 -14.53
CA PHE A 873 0.84 37.02 -15.58
C PHE A 873 2.29 37.54 -15.52
N ASN A 874 2.80 37.89 -16.70
CA ASN A 874 4.11 38.50 -16.87
C ASN A 874 3.97 39.91 -17.46
N ASP A 875 4.46 40.91 -16.74
CA ASP A 875 4.42 42.31 -17.18
C ASP A 875 5.67 42.64 -18.01
N LEU A 876 5.61 42.37 -19.31
CA LEU A 876 6.67 42.73 -20.27
C LEU A 876 6.54 44.19 -20.73
N GLY A 877 6.58 45.11 -19.77
CA GLY A 877 6.44 46.56 -20.02
C GLY A 877 5.00 47.06 -20.18
N PHE A 878 4.03 46.14 -20.27
CA PHE A 878 2.58 46.42 -20.28
C PHE A 878 1.85 45.39 -19.41
N ASN A 879 0.75 45.79 -18.79
CA ASN A 879 -0.11 44.87 -18.05
C ASN A 879 -0.88 43.94 -19.01
N ALA A 880 -1.24 42.75 -18.52
CA ALA A 880 -2.09 41.82 -19.25
C ALA A 880 -3.39 42.48 -19.74
N SER A 881 -3.67 42.35 -21.04
CA SER A 881 -4.85 42.95 -21.67
C SER A 881 -6.14 42.20 -21.36
N ASN A 882 -6.08 40.86 -21.32
CA ASN A 882 -7.22 39.96 -21.15
C ASN A 882 -6.99 38.97 -19.99
N ASP A 883 -8.08 38.46 -19.44
CA ASP A 883 -8.05 37.34 -18.49
C ASP A 883 -7.59 36.06 -19.20
N TYR A 884 -7.05 35.13 -18.41
CA TYR A 884 -6.47 33.89 -18.92
C TYR A 884 -7.27 32.69 -18.44
N LEU A 885 -7.52 31.73 -19.33
CA LEU A 885 -8.39 30.59 -19.08
C LEU A 885 -7.60 29.29 -19.22
N ILE A 886 -7.72 28.41 -18.23
CA ILE A 886 -7.07 27.08 -18.25
C ILE A 886 -8.16 26.03 -18.23
N ALA A 887 -8.21 25.18 -19.26
CA ALA A 887 -9.10 24.03 -19.28
C ALA A 887 -8.46 22.80 -18.66
N ARG A 888 -7.20 22.48 -18.98
CA ARG A 888 -6.51 21.27 -18.50
C ARG A 888 -5.02 21.55 -18.27
N ALA A 889 -4.43 20.83 -17.32
CA ALA A 889 -2.99 20.83 -17.07
C ALA A 889 -2.53 19.42 -16.71
N ALA A 890 -1.41 18.96 -17.27
CA ALA A 890 -0.80 17.67 -16.95
C ALA A 890 0.71 17.70 -17.14
N MET A 891 1.45 16.99 -16.29
CA MET A 891 2.84 16.62 -16.56
C MET A 891 2.89 15.36 -17.42
N VAL A 892 3.61 15.39 -18.55
CA VAL A 892 3.77 14.22 -19.44
C VAL A 892 5.20 14.15 -20.03
N PRO A 893 5.78 12.95 -20.23
CA PRO A 893 5.41 11.71 -19.55
C PRO A 893 5.60 11.84 -18.03
N ASN A 894 4.76 11.16 -17.26
CA ASN A 894 4.84 11.16 -15.80
C ASN A 894 4.49 9.81 -15.17
N ASP A 895 4.99 9.58 -13.95
CA ASP A 895 4.74 8.39 -13.16
C ASP A 895 4.02 8.78 -11.85
N VAL A 896 2.90 8.14 -11.59
CA VAL A 896 2.19 8.21 -10.30
C VAL A 896 2.31 6.87 -9.60
N ARG A 897 2.89 6.90 -8.40
CA ARG A 897 3.10 5.69 -7.59
C ARG A 897 2.45 5.85 -6.23
N ILE A 898 1.63 4.87 -5.87
CA ILE A 898 0.92 4.79 -4.59
C ILE A 898 1.47 3.58 -3.83
N GLU A 899 2.34 3.83 -2.87
CA GLU A 899 2.99 2.83 -2.01
C GLU A 899 2.24 2.74 -0.67
N ALA A 900 1.05 2.14 -0.69
CA ALA A 900 0.18 2.03 0.48
C ALA A 900 -0.70 0.76 0.45
N SER A 901 -1.06 0.28 1.62
CA SER A 901 -2.18 -0.66 1.79
C SER A 901 -3.48 0.13 1.94
N MET A 902 -4.49 -0.20 1.15
CA MET A 902 -5.75 0.53 1.05
C MET A 902 -6.92 -0.38 1.46
N TYR A 903 -7.82 0.13 2.31
CA TYR A 903 -9.00 -0.58 2.74
C TYR A 903 -10.23 0.32 2.74
N ALA A 904 -11.25 -0.07 1.99
CA ALA A 904 -12.60 0.49 2.08
C ALA A 904 -13.51 -0.55 2.78
N GLU A 905 -13.92 -0.29 4.02
CA GLU A 905 -14.62 -1.29 4.84
C GLU A 905 -16.07 -1.54 4.41
N ASP A 906 -16.85 -0.47 4.21
CA ASP A 906 -18.26 -0.58 3.84
C ASP A 906 -18.49 -0.32 2.34
N GLY A 907 -17.60 0.42 1.67
CA GLY A 907 -17.72 0.70 0.22
C GLY A 907 -16.58 0.13 -0.63
N SER A 908 -16.03 0.95 -1.54
CA SER A 908 -15.22 0.46 -2.66
C SER A 908 -13.90 1.21 -2.83
N PHE A 909 -12.96 0.55 -3.49
CA PHE A 909 -11.90 1.24 -4.19
C PHE A 909 -12.44 1.82 -5.50
N PHE A 910 -12.10 3.07 -5.82
CA PHE A 910 -12.55 3.72 -7.05
C PHE A 910 -11.47 4.63 -7.63
N VAL A 911 -11.53 4.86 -8.95
CA VAL A 911 -10.67 5.82 -9.64
C VAL A 911 -11.58 6.88 -10.25
N ILE A 912 -11.38 8.14 -9.86
CA ILE A 912 -12.14 9.25 -10.45
C ILE A 912 -11.59 9.45 -11.87
N PRO A 913 -12.40 9.32 -12.93
CA PRO A 913 -11.91 9.31 -14.30
C PRO A 913 -11.34 10.66 -14.73
N GLY A 914 -11.88 11.78 -14.23
CA GLY A 914 -11.59 13.10 -14.79
C GLY A 914 -12.23 13.30 -16.17
N PRO A 915 -12.31 14.54 -16.67
CA PRO A 915 -12.63 14.80 -18.07
C PRO A 915 -11.53 14.28 -19.01
N TRP A 916 -11.85 14.05 -20.30
CA TRP A 916 -10.81 13.79 -21.30
C TRP A 916 -9.89 15.01 -21.45
N PHE A 917 -8.61 14.76 -21.77
CA PHE A 917 -7.66 15.84 -22.02
C PHE A 917 -7.98 16.56 -23.33
N ASN A 918 -8.25 15.79 -24.40
CA ASN A 918 -8.80 16.30 -25.66
C ASN A 918 -10.30 15.95 -25.76
N PRO A 919 -11.20 16.90 -25.50
CA PRO A 919 -12.64 16.66 -25.53
C PRO A 919 -13.26 16.72 -26.94
N ASN A 920 -12.49 17.06 -27.99
CA ASN A 920 -13.05 17.34 -29.32
C ASN A 920 -13.24 16.06 -30.15
N PRO A 921 -14.48 15.59 -30.40
CA PRO A 921 -14.73 14.34 -31.14
C PRO A 921 -14.31 14.37 -32.62
N ASN A 922 -14.00 15.55 -33.18
CA ASN A 922 -13.52 15.69 -34.55
C ASN A 922 -12.00 15.49 -34.69
N ASP A 923 -11.22 15.65 -33.61
CA ASP A 923 -9.78 15.42 -33.62
C ASP A 923 -9.45 13.94 -33.38
N ARG A 924 -9.72 13.12 -34.39
CA ARG A 924 -9.53 11.66 -34.34
C ARG A 924 -8.29 11.23 -35.12
N ARG A 925 -7.58 10.21 -34.60
CA ARG A 925 -6.34 9.71 -35.21
C ARG A 925 -6.53 9.15 -36.61
N ASP A 926 -7.63 8.45 -36.87
CA ASP A 926 -7.96 7.89 -38.19
C ASP A 926 -8.10 8.99 -39.26
N ALA A 927 -8.85 10.05 -38.95
CA ALA A 927 -9.05 11.20 -39.83
C ALA A 927 -7.73 11.92 -40.10
N TYR A 928 -6.92 12.10 -39.05
CA TYR A 928 -5.59 12.68 -39.17
C TYR A 928 -4.68 11.86 -40.09
N LEU A 929 -4.61 10.53 -39.91
CA LEU A 929 -3.76 9.66 -40.75
C LEU A 929 -4.21 9.64 -42.23
N GLN A 930 -5.50 9.79 -42.51
CA GLN A 930 -6.00 9.99 -43.87
C GLN A 930 -5.50 11.31 -44.46
N ARG A 931 -5.48 12.40 -43.68
CA ARG A 931 -4.88 13.67 -44.10
C ARG A 931 -3.37 13.55 -44.31
N VAL A 932 -2.64 12.88 -43.42
CA VAL A 932 -1.20 12.61 -43.61
C VAL A 932 -0.93 11.91 -44.95
N THR A 933 -1.79 10.97 -45.34
CA THR A 933 -1.67 10.28 -46.64
C THR A 933 -1.96 11.22 -47.82
N ALA A 934 -2.86 12.19 -47.65
CA ALA A 934 -3.28 13.11 -48.70
C ALA A 934 -2.33 14.32 -48.89
N VAL A 935 -1.84 14.92 -47.80
CA VAL A 935 -1.09 16.18 -47.82
C VAL A 935 0.30 16.09 -47.17
N GLY A 936 0.65 14.93 -46.62
CA GLY A 936 1.87 14.73 -45.85
C GLY A 936 1.72 15.15 -44.39
N VAL A 937 2.66 14.70 -43.56
CA VAL A 937 2.67 14.95 -42.10
C VAL A 937 2.68 16.43 -41.79
N ALA A 938 3.54 17.18 -42.48
CA ALA A 938 3.79 18.58 -42.18
C ALA A 938 2.52 19.45 -42.24
N GLU A 939 1.78 19.29 -43.33
CA GLU A 939 0.54 20.04 -43.59
C GLU A 939 -0.60 19.53 -42.71
N ALA A 940 -0.73 18.21 -42.55
CA ALA A 940 -1.76 17.63 -41.69
C ALA A 940 -1.63 18.09 -40.23
N GLN A 941 -0.41 18.24 -39.71
CA GLN A 941 -0.16 18.78 -38.36
C GLN A 941 -0.58 20.25 -38.26
N ALA A 942 -0.32 21.05 -39.29
CA ALA A 942 -0.72 22.44 -39.34
C ALA A 942 -2.26 22.57 -39.37
N GLU A 943 -2.93 21.82 -40.26
CA GLU A 943 -4.40 21.74 -40.33
C GLU A 943 -4.99 21.36 -38.96
N ARG A 944 -4.47 20.32 -38.30
CA ARG A 944 -4.94 19.88 -36.97
C ARG A 944 -4.81 20.99 -35.91
N TYR A 945 -3.72 21.74 -35.93
CA TYR A 945 -3.49 22.82 -34.98
C TYR A 945 -4.37 24.03 -35.27
N GLU A 946 -4.56 24.42 -36.53
CA GLU A 946 -5.44 25.55 -36.90
C GLU A 946 -6.92 25.25 -36.63
N ASP A 947 -7.37 24.03 -36.92
CA ASP A 947 -8.77 23.63 -36.76
C ASP A 947 -9.13 23.40 -35.29
N TYR A 948 -8.23 22.76 -34.53
CA TYR A 948 -8.53 22.23 -33.19
C TYR A 948 -7.63 22.76 -32.07
N GLY A 949 -6.64 23.59 -32.36
CA GLY A 949 -5.66 24.08 -31.40
C GLY A 949 -4.75 22.98 -30.83
N SER A 950 -4.68 21.80 -31.46
CA SER A 950 -3.99 20.63 -30.90
C SER A 950 -2.59 20.46 -31.47
N GLY A 951 -1.57 20.64 -30.61
CA GLY A 951 -0.18 20.39 -30.98
C GLY A 951 0.16 18.91 -31.22
N PRO A 952 1.35 18.59 -31.78
CA PRO A 952 1.73 17.21 -32.11
C PRO A 952 1.73 16.25 -30.92
N MET A 953 2.11 16.73 -29.73
CA MET A 953 2.16 15.95 -28.49
C MET A 953 0.77 15.67 -27.89
N THR A 954 -0.26 16.40 -28.33
CA THR A 954 -1.61 16.30 -27.77
C THR A 954 -2.24 14.96 -28.14
N PRO A 955 -2.80 14.20 -27.16
CA PRO A 955 -3.52 12.98 -27.46
C PRO A 955 -4.73 13.26 -28.36
N PHE A 956 -5.09 12.30 -29.21
CA PHE A 956 -6.31 12.40 -29.99
C PHE A 956 -7.54 12.18 -29.10
N TYR A 957 -8.72 12.49 -29.63
CA TYR A 957 -9.98 12.19 -28.94
C TYR A 957 -10.10 10.71 -28.59
N GLY A 958 -10.49 10.44 -27.34
CA GLY A 958 -10.61 9.08 -26.81
C GLY A 958 -9.28 8.40 -26.48
N GLU A 959 -8.16 9.10 -26.61
CA GLU A 959 -6.84 8.60 -26.20
C GLU A 959 -6.42 9.18 -24.84
N PRO A 960 -5.83 8.35 -23.96
CA PRO A 960 -5.36 8.81 -22.67
C PRO A 960 -3.99 9.52 -22.80
N ILE A 961 -3.67 10.33 -21.80
CA ILE A 961 -2.35 10.95 -21.65
C ILE A 961 -1.31 9.93 -21.20
N ASP A 962 -0.04 10.19 -21.51
CA ASP A 962 1.09 9.32 -21.12
C ASP A 962 1.46 9.51 -19.64
N VAL A 963 0.62 8.97 -18.76
CA VAL A 963 0.83 8.95 -17.32
C VAL A 963 0.65 7.53 -16.79
N ARG A 964 1.74 6.93 -16.33
CA ARG A 964 1.72 5.59 -15.73
C ARG A 964 1.23 5.67 -14.30
N VAL A 965 0.26 4.82 -13.94
CA VAL A 965 -0.21 4.69 -12.56
C VAL A 965 0.13 3.30 -12.02
N SER A 966 0.73 3.26 -10.84
CA SER A 966 1.07 2.01 -10.15
C SER A 966 0.73 2.04 -8.67
N ILE A 967 0.17 0.94 -8.18
CA ILE A 967 -0.06 0.70 -6.76
C ILE A 967 0.90 -0.40 -6.33
N LEU A 968 1.76 -0.09 -5.36
CA LEU A 968 2.63 -1.04 -4.69
C LEU A 968 2.13 -1.22 -3.26
N GLY A 969 1.40 -2.30 -2.99
CA GLY A 969 0.74 -2.51 -1.71
C GLY A 969 -0.39 -3.51 -1.80
N SER A 970 -1.50 -3.27 -1.12
CA SER A 970 -2.69 -4.10 -1.18
C SER A 970 -3.95 -3.26 -1.26
N VAL A 971 -4.99 -3.80 -1.88
CA VAL A 971 -6.31 -3.16 -2.01
C VAL A 971 -7.37 -4.11 -1.47
N SER A 972 -8.03 -3.71 -0.40
CA SER A 972 -9.16 -4.41 0.21
C SER A 972 -10.41 -3.55 0.09
N GLN A 973 -11.54 -4.13 -0.29
CA GLN A 973 -12.80 -3.40 -0.43
C GLN A 973 -14.00 -4.30 -0.10
N ASN A 974 -15.14 -3.71 0.25
CA ASN A 974 -16.37 -4.47 0.51
C ASN A 974 -16.85 -5.18 -0.76
N MET A 975 -17.27 -4.39 -1.72
CA MET A 975 -17.70 -4.83 -3.05
C MET A 975 -17.21 -3.81 -4.07
N PRO A 976 -16.65 -4.22 -5.22
CA PRO A 976 -16.39 -3.29 -6.32
C PRO A 976 -17.70 -2.65 -6.77
N VAL A 977 -17.63 -1.42 -7.28
CA VAL A 977 -18.75 -0.82 -8.01
C VAL A 977 -19.08 -1.64 -9.27
N PRO A 978 -20.30 -1.57 -9.82
CA PRO A 978 -20.64 -2.29 -11.06
C PRO A 978 -19.65 -2.02 -12.20
N MET A 979 -19.41 -3.02 -13.06
CA MET A 979 -18.47 -2.94 -14.17
C MET A 979 -18.79 -1.78 -15.13
N SER A 980 -20.07 -1.44 -15.31
CA SER A 980 -20.50 -0.27 -16.09
C SER A 980 -19.99 1.07 -15.57
N GLN A 981 -19.64 1.16 -14.28
CA GLN A 981 -19.02 2.33 -13.66
C GLN A 981 -17.49 2.22 -13.63
N GLN A 982 -16.95 0.99 -13.45
CA GLN A 982 -15.51 0.76 -13.50
C GLN A 982 -14.94 1.07 -14.90
N VAL A 983 -15.66 0.68 -15.96
CA VAL A 983 -15.18 0.86 -17.34
C VAL A 983 -14.96 2.33 -17.69
N GLU A 984 -15.68 3.27 -17.08
CA GLU A 984 -15.55 4.70 -17.39
C GLU A 984 -14.18 5.27 -17.04
N TRP A 985 -13.59 4.84 -15.93
CA TRP A 985 -12.22 5.22 -15.60
C TRP A 985 -11.20 4.35 -16.33
N GLN A 986 -11.49 3.06 -16.56
CA GLN A 986 -10.60 2.18 -17.32
C GLN A 986 -10.39 2.68 -18.76
N LYS A 987 -11.42 3.29 -19.37
CA LYS A 987 -11.30 3.91 -20.70
C LYS A 987 -10.22 4.98 -20.77
N LYS A 988 -9.99 5.70 -19.67
CA LYS A 988 -9.05 6.84 -19.58
C LYS A 988 -7.71 6.49 -18.92
N TRP A 989 -7.69 5.49 -18.05
CA TRP A 989 -6.52 5.18 -17.22
C TRP A 989 -6.09 3.71 -17.26
N GLY A 990 -6.81 2.84 -17.98
CA GLY A 990 -6.52 1.41 -18.06
C GLY A 990 -5.51 1.02 -19.15
N TRP A 991 -5.10 1.96 -20.01
CA TRP A 991 -4.16 1.70 -21.10
C TRP A 991 -3.33 2.96 -21.45
N ILE A 992 -2.22 2.76 -22.16
CA ILE A 992 -1.41 3.83 -22.78
C ILE A 992 -1.18 3.45 -24.25
N PRO A 993 -1.49 4.33 -25.22
CA PRO A 993 -1.15 4.15 -26.63
C PRO A 993 0.35 3.96 -26.84
N ARG A 994 0.76 3.16 -27.83
CA ARG A 994 2.21 2.95 -28.09
C ARG A 994 2.97 4.23 -28.50
N VAL A 995 2.26 5.25 -29.00
CA VAL A 995 2.83 6.52 -29.50
C VAL A 995 2.24 7.72 -28.75
N ILE A 996 3.05 8.75 -28.56
CA ILE A 996 2.63 9.99 -27.89
C ILE A 996 2.04 10.95 -28.93
N GLY A 997 0.71 11.12 -28.93
CA GLY A 997 0.03 11.97 -29.92
C GLY A 997 0.42 11.60 -31.36
N ASP A 998 0.81 12.59 -32.17
CA ASP A 998 1.56 12.41 -33.43
C ASP A 998 2.98 13.00 -33.32
N ALA A 999 3.59 12.92 -32.14
CA ALA A 999 4.97 13.33 -31.96
C ALA A 999 5.90 12.49 -32.84
N ARG A 1000 6.86 13.14 -33.52
CA ARG A 1000 7.76 12.48 -34.47
C ARG A 1000 9.20 12.88 -34.26
N THR A 1001 10.09 11.93 -34.50
CA THR A 1001 11.54 12.15 -34.56
C THR A 1001 11.91 13.01 -35.78
N PRO A 1002 13.11 13.64 -35.80
CA PRO A 1002 13.61 14.34 -36.97
C PRO A 1002 13.68 13.48 -38.24
N GLY A 1003 13.72 12.15 -38.10
CA GLY A 1003 13.65 11.19 -39.21
C GLY A 1003 12.22 10.87 -39.69
N GLY A 1004 11.18 11.47 -39.09
CA GLY A 1004 9.77 11.32 -39.46
C GLY A 1004 9.03 10.13 -38.83
N ALA A 1005 9.72 9.29 -38.05
CA ALA A 1005 9.12 8.18 -37.32
C ALA A 1005 8.38 8.67 -36.06
N ASN A 1006 7.26 8.03 -35.72
CA ASN A 1006 6.50 8.36 -34.50
C ASN A 1006 7.34 8.07 -33.25
N ILE A 1007 7.25 8.94 -32.26
CA ILE A 1007 7.89 8.76 -30.97
C ILE A 1007 7.04 7.80 -30.13
N GLN A 1008 7.67 6.72 -29.70
CA GLN A 1008 7.04 5.76 -28.79
C GLN A 1008 7.09 6.23 -27.33
N ILE A 1009 6.18 5.68 -26.53
CA ILE A 1009 6.17 5.92 -25.08
C ILE A 1009 7.47 5.45 -24.41
N PRO A 1010 7.80 5.97 -23.22
CA PRO A 1010 9.01 5.57 -22.51
C PRO A 1010 9.07 4.08 -22.22
N LYS A 1011 10.26 3.47 -22.30
CA LYS A 1011 10.47 2.05 -21.95
C LYS A 1011 10.01 1.70 -20.53
N GLN A 1012 10.07 2.67 -19.61
CA GLN A 1012 9.61 2.54 -18.23
C GLN A 1012 8.08 2.42 -18.12
N HIS A 1013 7.33 2.88 -19.11
CA HIS A 1013 5.87 2.78 -19.12
C HIS A 1013 5.39 1.46 -19.73
N VAL A 1014 6.28 0.69 -20.35
CA VAL A 1014 5.98 -0.61 -20.96
C VAL A 1014 6.13 -1.73 -19.93
N PRO A 1015 5.04 -2.43 -19.55
CA PRO A 1015 5.12 -3.55 -18.63
C PRO A 1015 5.89 -4.73 -19.23
N VAL A 1016 6.54 -5.52 -18.38
CA VAL A 1016 7.24 -6.74 -18.80
C VAL A 1016 6.29 -7.68 -19.53
N GLY A 1017 6.69 -8.17 -20.70
CA GLY A 1017 5.89 -9.08 -21.54
C GLY A 1017 5.16 -8.42 -22.69
N TYR A 1018 5.26 -7.09 -22.84
CA TYR A 1018 4.74 -6.33 -23.97
C TYR A 1018 5.85 -5.85 -24.89
N ASP A 1019 5.56 -5.73 -26.19
CA ASP A 1019 6.49 -5.24 -27.20
C ASP A 1019 5.77 -4.29 -28.16
N LEU A 1020 6.16 -3.01 -28.16
CA LEU A 1020 5.50 -1.96 -28.97
C LEU A 1020 5.71 -2.10 -30.49
N SER A 1021 6.51 -3.07 -30.93
CA SER A 1021 6.58 -3.46 -32.35
C SER A 1021 5.35 -4.28 -32.80
N SER A 1022 4.71 -5.00 -31.87
CA SER A 1022 3.51 -5.81 -32.13
C SER A 1022 2.26 -5.33 -31.38
N ASP A 1023 2.43 -4.81 -30.17
CA ASP A 1023 1.34 -4.31 -29.34
C ASP A 1023 1.06 -2.84 -29.67
N LEU A 1024 -0.22 -2.53 -29.91
CA LEU A 1024 -0.66 -1.16 -30.25
C LEU A 1024 -0.79 -0.25 -29.01
N TYR A 1025 -0.92 -0.87 -27.85
CA TYR A 1025 -1.10 -0.24 -26.56
C TYR A 1025 -0.68 -1.19 -25.46
N VAL A 1026 -0.37 -0.64 -24.29
CA VAL A 1026 0.01 -1.39 -23.09
C VAL A 1026 -1.00 -1.16 -21.98
N PRO A 1027 -1.21 -2.11 -21.05
CA PRO A 1027 -2.06 -1.88 -19.89
C PRO A 1027 -1.45 -0.82 -18.99
N ASN A 1028 -2.31 -0.01 -18.40
CA ASN A 1028 -1.98 0.98 -17.38
C ASN A 1028 -2.73 0.63 -16.09
N PHE A 1029 -2.36 1.26 -14.98
CA PHE A 1029 -2.96 1.03 -13.67
C PHE A 1029 -2.70 -0.39 -13.13
N VAL A 1030 -1.45 -0.66 -12.75
CA VAL A 1030 -1.03 -1.99 -12.25
C VAL A 1030 -1.02 -2.02 -10.72
N ILE A 1031 -1.65 -3.05 -10.14
CA ILE A 1031 -1.59 -3.34 -8.71
C ILE A 1031 -0.58 -4.46 -8.48
N THR A 1032 0.48 -4.18 -7.72
CA THR A 1032 1.51 -5.15 -7.35
C THR A 1032 1.59 -5.26 -5.83
N TYR A 1033 1.57 -6.49 -5.31
CA TYR A 1033 1.75 -6.74 -3.88
C TYR A 1033 3.15 -6.33 -3.41
N ASP A 1034 3.22 -5.47 -2.39
CA ASP A 1034 4.49 -5.17 -1.73
C ASP A 1034 4.92 -6.36 -0.87
N PRO A 1035 6.05 -7.05 -1.17
CA PRO A 1035 6.50 -8.20 -0.40
C PRO A 1035 6.77 -7.86 1.07
N VAL A 1036 7.04 -6.61 1.41
CA VAL A 1036 7.21 -6.15 2.80
C VAL A 1036 5.94 -6.35 3.63
N LEU A 1037 4.76 -6.25 3.00
CA LEU A 1037 3.48 -6.49 3.67
C LEU A 1037 3.34 -7.92 4.20
N GLY A 1038 4.03 -8.86 3.56
CA GLY A 1038 4.02 -10.24 3.95
C GLY A 1038 5.29 -10.75 4.60
N SER A 1039 6.41 -10.05 4.49
CA SER A 1039 7.65 -10.42 5.18
C SER A 1039 7.83 -9.73 6.52
N GLY A 1040 7.20 -8.57 6.74
CA GLY A 1040 7.49 -7.72 7.91
C GLY A 1040 8.92 -7.16 7.93
N ARG A 1041 9.68 -7.32 6.85
CA ARG A 1041 11.13 -7.03 6.79
C ARG A 1041 11.45 -6.07 5.65
N ALA A 1042 12.31 -5.11 5.95
CA ALA A 1042 12.84 -4.22 4.92
C ALA A 1042 13.88 -4.95 4.08
N TRP A 1043 14.02 -4.56 2.83
CA TRP A 1043 15.03 -5.13 1.96
C TRP A 1043 16.46 -4.82 2.50
N ASN A 1044 17.43 -5.71 2.28
CA ASN A 1044 18.84 -5.47 2.61
C ASN A 1044 19.70 -5.46 1.34
N PRO A 1045 20.54 -4.44 1.08
CA PRO A 1045 21.44 -4.42 -0.07
C PRO A 1045 22.41 -5.61 -0.14
N VAL A 1046 22.78 -6.19 1.01
CA VAL A 1046 23.67 -7.36 1.11
C VAL A 1046 22.92 -8.67 0.89
N ASN A 1047 21.62 -8.69 1.16
CA ASN A 1047 20.76 -9.85 0.99
C ASN A 1047 19.51 -9.45 0.19
N PRO A 1048 19.52 -9.61 -1.15
CA PRO A 1048 18.49 -9.08 -2.02
C PRO A 1048 17.14 -9.78 -1.90
N SER A 1049 16.99 -10.73 -0.97
CA SER A 1049 15.73 -11.39 -0.76
C SER A 1049 14.87 -10.65 0.27
N PRO A 1050 13.65 -10.18 -0.07
CA PRO A 1050 12.78 -9.46 0.87
C PRO A 1050 12.25 -10.31 2.03
N PHE A 1051 12.39 -11.65 1.99
CA PHE A 1051 11.98 -12.55 3.08
C PHE A 1051 13.15 -13.26 3.77
N SER A 1052 14.38 -12.78 3.60
CA SER A 1052 15.50 -13.26 4.40
C SER A 1052 15.35 -12.83 5.86
N PRO A 1053 15.54 -13.72 6.85
CA PRO A 1053 15.51 -13.34 8.27
C PRO A 1053 16.74 -12.52 8.68
N ALA A 1054 17.79 -12.48 7.87
CA ALA A 1054 18.93 -11.59 8.06
C ALA A 1054 18.56 -10.12 7.79
N ASN A 1055 17.41 -9.87 7.16
CA ASN A 1055 16.92 -8.54 6.91
C ASN A 1055 16.27 -7.93 8.16
N PRO A 1056 16.46 -6.62 8.39
CA PRO A 1056 15.89 -5.95 9.54
C PRO A 1056 14.36 -5.95 9.49
N ALA A 1057 13.74 -6.14 10.65
CA ALA A 1057 12.30 -5.94 10.80
C ALA A 1057 11.94 -4.48 10.50
N VAL A 1058 10.81 -4.29 9.84
CA VAL A 1058 10.23 -2.96 9.61
C VAL A 1058 9.79 -2.35 10.94
N ARG A 1059 9.15 -3.17 11.79
CA ARG A 1059 8.69 -2.80 13.13
C ARG A 1059 8.97 -3.92 14.14
N SER A 1060 9.33 -3.50 15.34
CA SER A 1060 9.45 -4.36 16.51
C SER A 1060 8.84 -3.70 17.74
N ASP A 1061 8.44 -4.50 18.72
CA ASP A 1061 8.05 -4.00 20.04
C ASP A 1061 9.26 -3.69 20.93
N ASP A 1062 8.99 -3.26 22.17
CA ASP A 1062 10.00 -2.92 23.18
C ASP A 1062 10.88 -4.13 23.58
N GLN A 1063 10.47 -5.36 23.25
CA GLN A 1063 11.19 -6.60 23.49
C GLN A 1063 11.94 -7.11 22.24
N GLY A 1064 11.89 -6.37 21.12
CA GLY A 1064 12.51 -6.75 19.85
C GLY A 1064 11.72 -7.78 19.04
N ARG A 1065 10.50 -8.14 19.47
CA ARG A 1065 9.63 -9.06 18.71
C ARG A 1065 9.04 -8.33 17.52
N MET A 1066 8.98 -9.01 16.38
CA MET A 1066 8.46 -8.41 15.16
C MET A 1066 6.95 -8.13 15.25
N LEU A 1067 6.56 -6.97 14.72
CA LEU A 1067 5.17 -6.54 14.59
C LEU A 1067 4.74 -6.58 13.13
N ALA A 1068 3.43 -6.45 12.90
CA ALA A 1068 2.90 -6.23 11.57
C ALA A 1068 3.51 -4.95 10.95
N PRO A 1069 3.69 -4.87 9.61
CA PRO A 1069 4.36 -3.77 8.94
C PRO A 1069 3.76 -2.38 9.22
N MET A 1070 2.48 -2.30 9.60
CA MET A 1070 1.76 -1.06 9.90
C MET A 1070 1.10 -1.14 11.28
N PRO A 1071 0.99 -0.01 12.01
CA PRO A 1071 0.50 0.01 13.38
C PRO A 1071 -0.98 -0.30 13.51
N ARG A 1072 -1.35 -1.01 14.57
CA ARG A 1072 -2.73 -1.20 15.02
C ARG A 1072 -3.68 -1.66 13.90
N LEU A 1073 -3.24 -2.58 13.05
CA LEU A 1073 -4.13 -3.12 12.02
C LEU A 1073 -5.29 -3.90 12.64
N PRO A 1074 -6.50 -3.86 12.07
CA PRO A 1074 -7.61 -4.66 12.56
C PRO A 1074 -7.34 -6.14 12.26
N VAL A 1075 -7.91 -7.01 13.08
CA VAL A 1075 -7.75 -8.47 12.96
C VAL A 1075 -9.11 -9.09 12.67
N SER A 1076 -9.14 -10.17 11.89
CA SER A 1076 -10.35 -10.92 11.59
C SER A 1076 -10.99 -11.47 12.88
N PRO A 1077 -12.32 -11.39 13.01
CA PRO A 1077 -13.05 -11.99 14.14
C PRO A 1077 -13.08 -13.52 14.07
N SER A 1078 -12.58 -14.12 13.00
CA SER A 1078 -12.45 -15.58 12.86
C SER A 1078 -10.99 -16.03 12.81
N LEU A 1079 -10.73 -17.24 13.30
CA LEU A 1079 -9.43 -17.89 13.17
C LEU A 1079 -9.36 -18.65 11.85
N ALA A 1080 -8.31 -18.42 11.07
CA ALA A 1080 -8.06 -19.13 9.83
C ALA A 1080 -7.72 -20.61 10.06
N TYR A 1081 -7.06 -20.89 11.19
CA TYR A 1081 -6.80 -22.25 11.67
C TYR A 1081 -6.78 -22.26 13.20
N PHE A 1082 -7.24 -23.37 13.76
CA PHE A 1082 -7.18 -23.67 15.18
C PHE A 1082 -6.96 -25.18 15.33
N GLY A 1083 -5.92 -25.58 16.06
CA GLY A 1083 -5.66 -27.00 16.26
C GLY A 1083 -4.34 -27.28 16.95
N GLU A 1084 -3.94 -28.54 16.90
CA GLU A 1084 -2.70 -29.00 17.50
C GLU A 1084 -1.51 -28.74 16.58
N VAL A 1085 -0.34 -28.51 17.19
CA VAL A 1085 0.93 -28.50 16.47
C VAL A 1085 1.26 -29.95 16.12
N ASN A 1086 1.43 -30.24 14.83
CA ASN A 1086 1.94 -31.54 14.40
C ASN A 1086 3.30 -31.79 15.06
N GLN A 1087 3.41 -32.90 15.80
CA GLN A 1087 4.66 -33.31 16.46
C GLN A 1087 5.71 -33.77 15.45
#